data_AF-A0A9D1LI92-F1
#
_entry.id   AF-A0A9D1LI92-F1
#
_cell.length_a   1.000
_cell.length_b   1.000
_cell.length_c   1.000
_cell.angle_alpha   90.00
_cell.angle_beta   90.00
_cell.angle_gamma   90.00
#
_symmetry.space_group_name_H-M   'P 1'
#
loop_
_entity.id
_entity.type
_entity.pdbx_description
1 polymer ?
#
loop_
_entity_poly.entity_id
_entity_poly.type
_entity_poly.pdbx_seq_one_letter_code
_entity_poly.pdbx_strand_id
1 'polypeptide(L)'
;MTTAKQSWLQRGLSLLLSLTLVCSLFTIGAAGASAATLEPTTPIQKIDVPVEDGVYYADIDLWHATMNQSSMGNAALRGSTTFEANHPEDADYQAIIVVKDNTATAIVEFMPMGFIGQYGFMMELEGVDAKYLTQFGAVFDTVGDPDAASFTSMEVLTRHLTQEGTTVYDSYNDPDSPTVYDGSTMRPAGFGYDYERPLDIEDVPYAHLISVDVTPIWVQFEDSTKPVAAEDYTYENSAYVHVFVPVMYSILPTSGDQYARMKVDWTSLEKIENPEENLQYCLWNAKQISGTAYTSESYENLQNAIGEVTETMERVWPSADISMSGSGSTAQPILEQKEFTAEEQAAMVQKLNDAMDGLEEIGDKTNLNAVIAEAETKVEEDYTPDSWAAFQESLESAKAVQADEDAGVSQVTSAAQALTEAISGLTLRADTTELAALVAQAKEITRGNYTEESWDALQHAIAAAQEALENPNLSQSDVNGQALTLQNAMDGLVEEGTLDKNNLEDGVYSIYGEMVKTNREETSMSNDAINHYIKLTVEDGQYYLNMDFNGLAYLNRFGYLAELSYYDNGYTYGQYGAIEGTLIPATVLSTQKNADGSDLYDEFNQAGGSYEGKLYPDQVKFPLVADALADQDGYVPLHVFVPVMEDISAGTGDQDVLLKLDWSTLTKTTEDDPNFEPADPVEQSPAVDFTDSATGVMVSADKGVFEEGVQIVVSETTQGADYDAAASSLSDVGKKFKLYDVNFLDADGNEVAPNGTVSIRFPVAAGYDSANLAVYRLADSGKVLVRGTVEDGYYTVSTRTAGAYVLVEKGSTITDAENTQNVSNGDTAVPQTGDDSNVAAYALLALAAAGMMGLALVVRKRKAEKK
;
A
#
# COMPACT_ATOMS: atom_id res chain seq x y z
N MET A 1 -91.33 -27.01 48.10
CA MET A 1 -92.63 -27.42 47.54
C MET A 1 -93.61 -26.27 47.69
N THR A 2 -93.70 -25.38 46.69
CA THR A 2 -94.84 -24.50 46.32
C THR A 2 -94.36 -23.45 45.31
N THR A 3 -94.14 -23.84 44.06
CA THR A 3 -93.85 -22.90 42.95
C THR A 3 -94.59 -23.26 41.65
N ALA A 4 -95.65 -24.08 41.73
CA ALA A 4 -96.44 -24.50 40.57
C ALA A 4 -97.66 -23.61 40.29
N LYS A 5 -97.73 -22.37 40.82
CA LYS A 5 -98.91 -21.49 40.65
C LYS A 5 -98.66 -20.12 40.01
N GLN A 6 -97.42 -19.75 39.68
CA GLN A 6 -97.13 -18.47 39.00
C GLN A 6 -97.18 -18.51 37.47
N SER A 7 -97.04 -19.69 36.83
CA SER A 7 -96.91 -19.76 35.36
C SER A 7 -98.21 -19.54 34.57
N TRP A 8 -99.38 -19.57 35.22
CA TRP A 8 -100.67 -19.37 34.56
C TRP A 8 -101.10 -17.90 34.50
N LEU A 9 -100.61 -17.06 35.43
CA LEU A 9 -100.92 -15.63 35.47
C LEU A 9 -100.07 -14.82 34.49
N GLN A 10 -98.80 -15.19 34.27
CA GLN A 10 -97.95 -14.55 33.25
C GLN A 10 -98.36 -14.88 31.81
N ARG A 11 -98.83 -16.11 31.54
CA ARG A 11 -99.35 -16.51 30.22
C ARG A 11 -100.71 -15.90 29.87
N GLY A 12 -101.49 -15.48 30.88
CA GLY A 12 -102.75 -14.76 30.68
C GLY A 12 -102.57 -13.27 30.41
N LEU A 13 -101.49 -12.66 30.93
CA LEU A 13 -101.20 -11.24 30.76
C LEU A 13 -100.54 -10.95 29.40
N SER A 14 -99.70 -11.86 28.89
CA SER A 14 -99.10 -11.77 27.54
C SER A 14 -100.15 -11.88 26.42
N LEU A 15 -101.17 -12.73 26.59
CA LEU A 15 -102.27 -12.84 25.63
C LEU A 15 -103.18 -11.60 25.62
N LEU A 16 -103.39 -10.95 26.77
CA LEU A 16 -104.19 -9.72 26.85
C LEU A 16 -103.43 -8.47 26.35
N LEU A 17 -102.11 -8.39 26.54
CA LEU A 17 -101.28 -7.31 26.00
C LEU A 17 -101.08 -7.42 24.47
N SER A 18 -100.97 -8.65 23.94
CA SER A 18 -100.92 -8.87 22.48
C SER A 18 -102.16 -8.33 21.76
N LEU A 19 -103.33 -8.32 22.41
CA LEU A 19 -104.58 -7.86 21.79
C LEU A 19 -104.72 -6.33 21.74
N THR A 20 -104.07 -5.58 22.63
CA THR A 20 -104.08 -4.10 22.63
C THR A 20 -103.00 -3.46 21.76
N LEU A 21 -101.87 -4.14 21.52
CA LEU A 21 -100.85 -3.67 20.56
C LEU A 21 -101.24 -3.95 19.09
N VAL A 22 -102.09 -4.97 18.87
CA VAL A 22 -102.55 -5.39 17.53
C VAL A 22 -103.58 -4.42 16.91
N CYS A 23 -104.15 -3.47 17.66
CA CYS A 23 -105.20 -2.58 17.15
C CYS A 23 -104.72 -1.24 16.56
N SER A 24 -103.41 -0.96 16.49
CA SER A 24 -102.86 0.18 15.73
C SER A 24 -101.88 -0.21 14.62
N LEU A 25 -101.67 -1.51 14.39
CA LEU A 25 -100.74 -2.05 13.38
C LEU A 25 -101.50 -2.98 12.42
N PHE A 26 -102.41 -2.41 11.63
CA PHE A 26 -103.02 -3.11 10.49
C PHE A 26 -102.96 -2.26 9.23
N THR A 27 -101.79 -2.27 8.59
CA THR A 27 -101.54 -2.42 7.15
C THR A 27 -100.03 -2.64 7.06
N ILE A 28 -99.52 -3.87 7.16
CA ILE A 28 -99.45 -4.87 6.09
C ILE A 28 -99.65 -6.26 6.73
N GLY A 29 -100.52 -7.06 6.13
CA GLY A 29 -100.98 -8.32 6.69
C GLY A 29 -99.92 -9.43 6.71
N ALA A 30 -99.66 -9.96 7.90
CA ALA A 30 -99.15 -11.31 8.11
C ALA A 30 -100.25 -12.34 7.77
N ALA A 31 -100.57 -12.51 6.48
CA ALA A 31 -101.34 -13.63 5.94
C ALA A 31 -101.34 -13.56 4.41
N GLY A 32 -100.28 -14.04 3.75
CA GLY A 32 -100.21 -14.08 2.29
C GLY A 32 -98.84 -13.93 1.64
N ALA A 33 -97.74 -14.08 2.38
CA ALA A 33 -96.40 -14.13 1.81
C ALA A 33 -96.17 -15.44 1.04
N SER A 34 -96.78 -15.56 -0.12
CA SER A 34 -96.39 -16.51 -1.16
C SER A 34 -96.48 -15.79 -2.51
N ALA A 35 -95.32 -15.41 -3.04
CA ALA A 35 -95.08 -14.99 -4.43
C ALA A 35 -95.73 -13.67 -4.92
N ALA A 36 -95.52 -12.56 -4.21
CA ALA A 36 -95.51 -11.24 -4.84
C ALA A 36 -94.05 -10.87 -5.16
N THR A 37 -93.77 -10.49 -6.39
CA THR A 37 -92.41 -10.24 -6.92
C THR A 37 -91.70 -9.13 -6.13
N LEU A 38 -90.61 -9.46 -5.44
CA LEU A 38 -89.74 -8.53 -4.70
C LEU A 38 -88.79 -7.74 -5.63
N GLU A 39 -89.17 -7.52 -6.89
CA GLU A 39 -88.26 -7.04 -7.94
C GLU A 39 -87.77 -5.61 -7.66
N PRO A 40 -86.49 -5.30 -7.94
CA PRO A 40 -85.92 -3.97 -7.76
C PRO A 40 -86.51 -3.00 -8.79
N THR A 41 -87.04 -1.86 -8.33
CA THR A 41 -87.71 -0.89 -9.23
C THR A 41 -87.21 0.54 -9.08
N THR A 42 -86.58 0.89 -7.96
CA THR A 42 -86.23 2.29 -7.66
C THR A 42 -84.75 2.42 -7.29
N PRO A 43 -83.91 3.10 -8.09
CA PRO A 43 -82.50 3.29 -7.79
C PRO A 43 -82.24 4.15 -6.56
N ILE A 44 -81.16 3.87 -5.86
CA ILE A 44 -80.61 4.64 -4.74
C ILE A 44 -79.18 5.08 -5.13
N GLN A 45 -78.82 6.31 -4.79
CA GLN A 45 -77.50 6.86 -5.08
C GLN A 45 -77.00 7.69 -3.89
N LYS A 46 -75.73 7.53 -3.48
CA LYS A 46 -75.06 8.47 -2.58
C LYS A 46 -74.94 9.85 -3.23
N ILE A 47 -75.24 10.90 -2.47
CA ILE A 47 -75.24 12.28 -2.92
C ILE A 47 -74.29 13.12 -2.06
N ASP A 48 -74.09 14.36 -2.47
CA ASP A 48 -73.10 15.24 -1.86
C ASP A 48 -73.46 15.58 -0.43
N VAL A 49 -72.46 15.65 0.44
CA VAL A 49 -72.64 16.12 1.82
C VAL A 49 -72.85 17.64 1.77
N PRO A 50 -73.89 18.21 2.40
CA PRO A 50 -74.23 19.63 2.25
C PRO A 50 -73.38 20.58 3.09
N VAL A 51 -72.13 20.22 3.38
CA VAL A 51 -71.14 21.01 4.12
C VAL A 51 -69.73 20.72 3.60
N GLU A 52 -68.80 21.64 3.83
CA GLU A 52 -67.38 21.43 3.52
C GLU A 52 -66.74 20.34 4.40
N ASP A 53 -65.58 19.86 3.99
CA ASP A 53 -64.77 18.93 4.80
C ASP A 53 -64.41 19.56 6.16
N GLY A 54 -64.54 18.77 7.23
CA GLY A 54 -64.35 19.23 8.60
C GLY A 54 -64.96 18.30 9.64
N VAL A 55 -64.89 18.70 10.90
CA VAL A 55 -65.48 17.98 12.04
C VAL A 55 -66.54 18.86 12.68
N TYR A 56 -67.71 18.31 12.96
CA TYR A 56 -68.88 19.06 13.42
C TYR A 56 -69.59 18.32 14.55
N TYR A 57 -70.17 19.03 15.50
CA TYR A 57 -71.29 18.51 16.28
C TYR A 57 -72.57 18.54 15.43
N ALA A 58 -73.43 17.54 15.59
CA ALA A 58 -74.70 17.46 14.87
C ALA A 58 -75.79 16.75 15.69
N ASP A 59 -77.04 17.10 15.40
CA ASP A 59 -78.19 16.40 15.94
C ASP A 59 -78.47 15.19 15.02
N ILE A 60 -78.55 14.01 15.62
CA ILE A 60 -78.73 12.75 14.89
C ILE A 60 -79.88 11.96 15.50
N ASP A 61 -80.81 11.54 14.65
CA ASP A 61 -81.88 10.62 15.01
C ASP A 61 -81.79 9.33 14.19
N LEU A 62 -82.10 8.21 14.83
CA LEU A 62 -82.39 6.96 14.18
C LEU A 62 -83.87 6.92 13.76
N TRP A 63 -84.11 6.89 12.45
CA TRP A 63 -85.43 6.92 11.83
C TRP A 63 -85.88 5.55 11.33
N HIS A 64 -87.19 5.33 11.27
CA HIS A 64 -87.73 4.12 10.65
C HIS A 64 -87.43 4.11 9.14
N ALA A 65 -87.09 2.95 8.57
CA ALA A 65 -86.63 2.87 7.17
C ALA A 65 -87.63 3.38 6.11
N THR A 66 -88.92 3.26 6.37
CA THR A 66 -89.99 3.59 5.40
C THR A 66 -91.12 4.48 5.95
N MET A 67 -91.12 4.78 7.25
CA MET A 67 -92.20 5.53 7.90
C MET A 67 -91.63 6.84 8.43
N ASN A 68 -92.42 7.91 8.32
CA ASN A 68 -92.05 9.23 8.84
C ASN A 68 -92.24 9.26 10.38
N GLN A 69 -91.43 8.47 11.10
CA GLN A 69 -91.35 8.41 12.56
C GLN A 69 -89.96 7.91 13.00
N SER A 70 -89.57 8.21 14.24
CA SER A 70 -88.36 7.68 14.85
C SER A 70 -88.39 6.15 14.94
N SER A 71 -87.24 5.52 14.77
CA SER A 71 -87.05 4.10 15.07
C SER A 71 -87.20 3.88 16.58
N MET A 72 -87.64 2.69 16.99
CA MET A 72 -87.66 2.34 18.41
C MET A 72 -86.25 2.41 19.01
N GLY A 73 -85.23 2.04 18.24
CA GLY A 73 -83.82 2.14 18.63
C GLY A 73 -83.32 3.58 18.82
N ASN A 74 -84.08 4.61 18.44
CA ASN A 74 -83.71 6.00 18.71
C ASN A 74 -83.59 6.26 20.21
N ALA A 75 -84.37 5.57 21.04
CA ALA A 75 -84.26 5.69 22.50
C ALA A 75 -82.94 5.13 23.08
N ALA A 76 -82.12 4.45 22.28
CA ALA A 76 -80.76 4.04 22.65
C ALA A 76 -79.68 4.98 22.11
N LEU A 77 -79.97 5.84 21.13
CA LEU A 77 -78.99 6.76 20.54
C LEU A 77 -78.85 8.01 21.43
N ARG A 78 -77.74 8.15 22.15
CA ARG A 78 -77.49 9.28 23.06
C ARG A 78 -77.52 10.60 22.27
N GLY A 79 -78.12 11.65 22.83
CA GLY A 79 -78.32 12.95 22.16
C GLY A 79 -79.39 12.97 21.06
N SER A 80 -80.08 11.85 20.81
CA SER A 80 -81.25 11.87 19.92
C SER A 80 -82.49 12.42 20.62
N THR A 81 -83.46 12.91 19.84
CA THR A 81 -84.69 13.51 20.37
C THR A 81 -85.48 12.57 21.30
N THR A 82 -85.45 11.26 21.04
CA THR A 82 -86.17 10.27 21.85
C THR A 82 -85.39 9.89 23.11
N PHE A 83 -84.06 9.83 23.01
CA PHE A 83 -83.21 9.58 24.18
C PHE A 83 -83.31 10.73 25.19
N GLU A 84 -83.14 11.98 24.76
CA GLU A 84 -83.24 13.16 25.63
C GLU A 84 -84.62 13.28 26.31
N ALA A 85 -85.68 12.89 25.60
CA ALA A 85 -87.03 12.88 26.18
C ALA A 85 -87.18 11.85 27.32
N ASN A 86 -86.42 10.75 27.27
CA ASN A 86 -86.40 9.70 28.30
C ASN A 86 -85.36 9.98 29.40
N HIS A 87 -84.28 10.69 29.07
CA HIS A 87 -83.13 11.02 29.91
C HIS A 87 -82.85 12.53 29.90
N PRO A 88 -83.77 13.38 30.41
CA PRO A 88 -83.57 14.83 30.42
C PRO A 88 -82.40 15.28 31.30
N GLU A 89 -81.88 14.40 32.16
CA GLU A 89 -80.65 14.58 32.92
C GLU A 89 -79.37 14.50 32.07
N ASP A 90 -79.44 13.97 30.85
CA ASP A 90 -78.31 13.69 29.94
C ASP A 90 -78.58 14.28 28.55
N ALA A 91 -78.75 15.61 28.49
CA ALA A 91 -79.07 16.37 27.28
C ALA A 91 -77.90 17.23 26.74
N ASP A 92 -76.73 17.15 27.38
CA ASP A 92 -75.55 17.94 26.98
C ASP A 92 -74.68 17.20 25.94
N TYR A 93 -74.94 15.92 25.68
CA TYR A 93 -74.20 15.12 24.70
C TYR A 93 -74.59 15.50 23.26
N GLN A 94 -73.59 15.71 22.40
CA GLN A 94 -73.77 15.90 20.97
C GLN A 94 -72.91 14.91 20.18
N ALA A 95 -73.48 14.31 19.14
CA ALA A 95 -72.76 13.42 18.25
C ALA A 95 -71.78 14.20 17.36
N ILE A 96 -70.72 13.53 16.92
CA ILE A 96 -69.71 14.12 16.02
C ILE A 96 -69.95 13.62 14.58
N ILE A 97 -69.87 14.52 13.61
CA ILE A 97 -69.80 14.21 12.18
C ILE A 97 -68.43 14.59 11.65
N VAL A 98 -67.73 13.65 11.04
CA VAL A 98 -66.51 13.86 10.28
C VAL A 98 -66.85 13.84 8.79
N VAL A 99 -66.62 14.96 8.11
CA VAL A 99 -66.79 15.09 6.66
C VAL A 99 -65.42 15.14 6.00
N LYS A 100 -65.15 14.21 5.11
CA LYS A 100 -63.90 14.13 4.36
C LYS A 100 -64.17 13.55 2.97
N ASP A 101 -63.67 14.21 1.94
CA ASP A 101 -63.79 13.75 0.55
C ASP A 101 -65.25 13.41 0.16
N ASN A 102 -66.20 14.28 0.57
CA ASN A 102 -67.65 14.11 0.33
C ASN A 102 -68.28 12.86 0.97
N THR A 103 -67.62 12.28 1.98
CA THR A 103 -68.12 11.18 2.81
C THR A 103 -68.36 11.71 4.21
N ALA A 104 -69.49 11.35 4.83
CA ALA A 104 -69.82 11.75 6.20
C ALA A 104 -69.84 10.52 7.11
N THR A 105 -69.05 10.56 8.18
CA THR A 105 -69.01 9.53 9.22
C THR A 105 -69.46 10.13 10.54
N ALA A 106 -70.50 9.55 11.16
CA ALA A 106 -70.92 9.93 12.50
C ALA A 106 -70.20 9.09 13.56
N ILE A 107 -69.76 9.72 14.64
CA ILE A 107 -69.29 9.06 15.86
C ILE A 107 -70.39 9.26 16.90
N VAL A 108 -71.00 8.15 17.33
CA VAL A 108 -72.22 8.15 18.13
C VAL A 108 -72.13 7.18 19.30
N GLU A 109 -72.75 7.53 20.41
CA GLU A 109 -72.90 6.67 21.58
C GLU A 109 -74.28 6.00 21.61
N PHE A 110 -74.26 4.69 21.80
CA PHE A 110 -75.44 3.91 22.11
C PHE A 110 -75.47 3.58 23.60
N MET A 111 -76.65 3.70 24.19
CA MET A 111 -76.92 3.59 25.61
C MET A 111 -78.00 2.52 25.84
N PRO A 112 -78.08 1.93 27.04
CA PRO A 112 -79.17 1.03 27.37
C PRO A 112 -80.50 1.76 27.25
N MET A 113 -81.52 1.07 26.77
CA MET A 113 -82.85 1.63 26.56
C MET A 113 -83.91 0.85 27.35
N GLY A 114 -84.90 1.54 27.90
CA GLY A 114 -86.03 0.89 28.59
C GLY A 114 -87.06 0.33 27.61
N PHE A 115 -87.51 -0.90 27.86
CA PHE A 115 -88.59 -1.53 27.11
C PHE A 115 -89.47 -2.44 27.98
N ILE A 116 -90.75 -2.09 28.15
CA ILE A 116 -91.77 -2.88 28.87
C ILE A 116 -91.29 -3.37 30.26
N GLY A 117 -90.62 -2.49 31.01
CA GLY A 117 -90.14 -2.80 32.37
C GLY A 117 -88.83 -3.59 32.43
N GLN A 118 -88.18 -3.81 31.31
CA GLN A 118 -86.80 -4.33 31.17
C GLN A 118 -85.92 -3.26 30.52
N TYR A 119 -84.61 -3.49 30.48
CA TYR A 119 -83.72 -2.76 29.57
C TYR A 119 -83.06 -3.73 28.59
N GLY A 120 -82.48 -3.18 27.54
CA GLY A 120 -81.56 -3.89 26.67
C GLY A 120 -80.70 -2.91 25.89
N PHE A 121 -79.80 -3.47 25.09
CA PHE A 121 -78.86 -2.70 24.28
C PHE A 121 -79.06 -2.94 22.79
N MET A 122 -78.46 -2.07 21.98
CA MET A 122 -78.25 -2.33 20.57
C MET A 122 -77.07 -3.30 20.42
N MET A 123 -77.28 -4.41 19.72
CA MET A 123 -76.26 -5.44 19.53
C MET A 123 -75.50 -5.28 18.21
N GLU A 124 -76.22 -5.01 17.13
CA GLU A 124 -75.61 -4.81 15.82
C GLU A 124 -76.15 -3.52 15.21
N LEU A 125 -75.21 -2.72 14.70
CA LEU A 125 -75.49 -1.66 13.74
C LEU A 125 -74.59 -1.90 12.52
N GLU A 126 -75.20 -1.99 11.35
CA GLU A 126 -74.49 -2.19 10.08
C GLU A 126 -74.92 -1.12 9.08
N GLY A 127 -73.97 -0.66 8.29
CA GLY A 127 -74.22 0.28 7.20
C GLY A 127 -74.72 -0.48 6.01
N VAL A 128 -75.75 0.06 5.37
CA VAL A 128 -76.40 -0.60 4.25
C VAL A 128 -76.23 0.26 3.01
N ASP A 129 -75.30 -0.14 2.14
CA ASP A 129 -75.16 0.45 0.81
C ASP A 129 -76.01 -0.36 -0.17
N ALA A 130 -77.25 0.09 -0.36
CA ALA A 130 -78.22 -0.55 -1.24
C ALA A 130 -78.33 0.19 -2.57
N LYS A 131 -78.40 -0.54 -3.68
CA LYS A 131 -78.58 0.03 -5.02
C LYS A 131 -80.03 0.29 -5.38
N TYR A 132 -80.94 -0.49 -4.82
CA TYR A 132 -82.36 -0.46 -5.19
C TYR A 132 -83.29 -0.60 -4.00
N LEU A 133 -84.46 0.04 -4.10
CA LEU A 133 -85.64 -0.33 -3.34
C LEU A 133 -86.54 -1.25 -4.17
N THR A 134 -87.22 -2.13 -3.45
CA THR A 134 -88.34 -2.92 -3.97
C THR A 134 -89.54 -2.03 -4.31
N GLN A 135 -90.48 -2.56 -5.08
CA GLN A 135 -91.77 -1.91 -5.35
C GLN A 135 -92.59 -1.55 -4.09
N PHE A 136 -92.24 -2.11 -2.93
CA PHE A 136 -92.88 -1.84 -1.64
C PHE A 136 -92.08 -0.85 -0.77
N GLY A 137 -91.01 -0.25 -1.30
CA GLY A 137 -90.20 0.75 -0.62
C GLY A 137 -89.19 0.20 0.40
N ALA A 138 -89.07 -1.12 0.53
CA ALA A 138 -88.03 -1.76 1.35
C ALA A 138 -86.71 -1.89 0.59
N VAL A 139 -85.59 -1.89 1.32
CA VAL A 139 -84.25 -2.21 0.79
C VAL A 139 -84.29 -3.57 0.10
N PHE A 140 -83.79 -3.65 -1.12
CA PHE A 140 -83.68 -4.90 -1.87
C PHE A 140 -82.31 -5.54 -1.60
N ASP A 141 -82.28 -6.63 -0.82
CA ASP A 141 -81.06 -7.29 -0.34
C ASP A 141 -80.85 -8.73 -0.88
N THR A 142 -81.83 -9.34 -1.54
CA THR A 142 -81.84 -10.74 -2.03
C THR A 142 -82.90 -10.92 -3.16
N VAL A 143 -82.79 -11.71 -4.25
CA VAL A 143 -81.96 -12.85 -4.71
C VAL A 143 -81.66 -12.72 -6.22
N GLY A 144 -80.39 -12.84 -6.62
CA GLY A 144 -79.94 -12.92 -8.04
C GLY A 144 -78.82 -11.95 -8.42
N ASP A 145 -78.59 -10.92 -7.60
CA ASP A 145 -77.49 -9.96 -7.70
C ASP A 145 -76.84 -9.84 -6.32
N PRO A 146 -75.68 -10.47 -6.07
CA PRO A 146 -74.96 -10.34 -4.80
C PRO A 146 -74.45 -8.91 -4.56
N ASP A 147 -74.48 -8.04 -5.57
CA ASP A 147 -74.11 -6.64 -5.45
C ASP A 147 -75.32 -5.71 -5.23
N ALA A 148 -76.52 -6.23 -4.95
CA ALA A 148 -77.74 -5.43 -4.79
C ALA A 148 -77.72 -4.55 -3.53
N ALA A 149 -77.13 -5.06 -2.45
CA ALA A 149 -76.83 -4.32 -1.23
C ALA A 149 -75.58 -4.92 -0.57
N SER A 150 -74.74 -4.07 0.03
CA SER A 150 -73.64 -4.51 0.90
C SER A 150 -73.86 -4.03 2.33
N PHE A 151 -73.48 -4.89 3.27
CA PHE A 151 -73.58 -4.66 4.70
C PHE A 151 -72.17 -4.50 5.27
N THR A 152 -71.92 -3.35 5.88
CA THR A 152 -70.62 -3.05 6.50
C THR A 152 -70.83 -2.96 8.00
N SER A 153 -70.23 -3.87 8.75
CA SER A 153 -70.23 -3.78 10.21
C SER A 153 -69.58 -2.48 10.65
N MET A 154 -70.23 -1.79 11.58
CA MET A 154 -69.75 -0.51 12.08
C MET A 154 -68.52 -0.67 12.97
N GLU A 155 -67.63 0.31 12.92
CA GLU A 155 -66.41 0.28 13.72
C GLU A 155 -66.78 0.55 15.18
N VAL A 156 -66.57 -0.44 16.04
CA VAL A 156 -66.74 -0.30 17.47
C VAL A 156 -65.50 0.36 18.05
N LEU A 157 -65.67 1.60 18.52
CA LEU A 157 -64.60 2.36 19.16
C LEU A 157 -64.43 1.96 20.61
N THR A 158 -65.54 1.75 21.33
CA THR A 158 -65.57 1.28 22.72
C THR A 158 -66.80 0.39 22.96
N ARG A 159 -66.74 -0.44 24.01
CA ARG A 159 -67.82 -1.28 24.52
C ARG A 159 -68.25 -0.90 25.93
N HIS A 160 -69.45 -1.33 26.31
CA HIS A 160 -69.94 -1.18 27.68
C HIS A 160 -69.31 -2.24 28.59
N LEU A 161 -68.33 -1.83 29.41
CA LEU A 161 -67.75 -2.66 30.46
C LEU A 161 -67.94 -2.02 31.83
N THR A 162 -67.88 -2.86 32.86
CA THR A 162 -67.78 -2.38 34.23
C THR A 162 -66.42 -1.74 34.48
N GLN A 163 -66.29 -0.98 35.56
CA GLN A 163 -65.01 -0.43 36.02
C GLN A 163 -63.98 -1.53 36.36
N GLU A 164 -64.43 -2.77 36.57
CA GLU A 164 -63.57 -3.95 36.76
C GLU A 164 -63.22 -4.65 35.42
N GLY A 165 -63.74 -4.16 34.29
CA GLY A 165 -63.50 -4.73 32.95
C GLY A 165 -64.35 -5.95 32.62
N THR A 166 -65.46 -6.18 33.35
CA THR A 166 -66.40 -7.28 33.05
C THR A 166 -67.55 -6.81 32.16
N THR A 167 -68.19 -7.75 31.46
CA THR A 167 -69.35 -7.49 30.61
C THR A 167 -70.50 -6.87 31.41
N VAL A 168 -71.14 -5.84 30.85
CA VAL A 168 -72.42 -5.32 31.34
C VAL A 168 -73.54 -6.14 30.71
N TYR A 169 -74.42 -6.65 31.55
CA TYR A 169 -75.42 -7.63 31.18
C TYR A 169 -76.81 -7.03 31.02
N ASP A 170 -77.57 -7.57 30.08
CA ASP A 170 -79.02 -7.62 30.11
C ASP A 170 -79.48 -9.09 30.14
N SER A 171 -80.79 -9.34 30.09
CA SER A 171 -81.30 -10.72 30.18
C SER A 171 -80.94 -11.61 28.96
N TYR A 172 -80.29 -11.08 27.92
CA TYR A 172 -80.05 -11.79 26.67
C TYR A 172 -78.57 -12.13 26.43
N ASN A 173 -77.64 -11.40 27.05
CA ASN A 173 -76.20 -11.75 27.03
C ASN A 173 -75.68 -12.32 28.38
N ASP A 174 -76.46 -12.27 29.46
CA ASP A 174 -76.11 -12.87 30.76
C ASP A 174 -76.11 -14.41 30.71
N PRO A 175 -74.96 -15.09 30.93
CA PRO A 175 -74.87 -16.55 30.99
C PRO A 175 -75.79 -17.21 32.01
N ASP A 176 -76.12 -16.52 33.10
CA ASP A 176 -76.98 -17.03 34.17
C ASP A 176 -78.48 -16.78 33.90
N SER A 177 -78.82 -16.08 32.82
CA SER A 177 -80.19 -15.72 32.47
C SER A 177 -80.94 -16.86 31.76
N PRO A 178 -82.22 -17.12 32.10
CA PRO A 178 -83.04 -18.11 31.39
C PRO A 178 -83.45 -17.67 29.97
N THR A 179 -83.18 -16.41 29.59
CA THR A 179 -83.47 -15.84 28.26
C THR A 179 -82.22 -15.50 27.47
N VAL A 180 -81.05 -15.98 27.92
CA VAL A 180 -79.79 -15.83 27.20
C VAL A 180 -79.89 -16.38 25.78
N TYR A 181 -79.24 -15.70 24.85
CA TYR A 181 -79.04 -16.20 23.50
C TYR A 181 -77.66 -16.87 23.42
N ASP A 182 -77.65 -18.18 23.67
CA ASP A 182 -76.47 -19.07 23.72
C ASP A 182 -76.24 -19.84 22.39
N GLY A 183 -76.75 -19.33 21.28
CA GLY A 183 -76.74 -20.01 19.99
C GLY A 183 -77.87 -21.01 19.77
N SER A 184 -78.71 -21.30 20.77
CA SER A 184 -79.88 -22.19 20.60
C SER A 184 -81.02 -21.56 19.80
N THR A 185 -81.07 -20.23 19.75
CA THR A 185 -82.06 -19.47 18.95
C THR A 185 -81.49 -19.24 17.55
N MET A 186 -82.28 -19.54 16.51
CA MET A 186 -81.90 -19.27 15.12
C MET A 186 -82.47 -17.92 14.66
N ARG A 187 -81.62 -17.11 14.03
CA ARG A 187 -81.99 -15.86 13.35
C ARG A 187 -82.25 -16.15 11.86
N PRO A 188 -83.42 -15.77 11.31
CA PRO A 188 -83.78 -16.01 9.91
C PRO A 188 -82.79 -15.43 8.89
N ALA A 189 -82.87 -15.92 7.64
CA ALA A 189 -82.21 -15.29 6.51
C ALA A 189 -82.78 -13.88 6.23
N GLY A 190 -81.92 -12.97 5.77
CA GLY A 190 -82.18 -11.54 5.57
C GLY A 190 -80.98 -10.68 5.98
N PHE A 191 -80.98 -9.40 5.60
CA PHE A 191 -79.98 -8.42 6.04
C PHE A 191 -78.54 -8.85 5.71
N GLY A 192 -78.32 -9.28 4.46
CA GLY A 192 -77.00 -9.74 3.99
C GLY A 192 -76.70 -11.22 4.19
N TYR A 193 -77.58 -11.97 4.84
CA TYR A 193 -77.43 -13.42 5.04
C TYR A 193 -78.50 -14.21 4.28
N ASP A 194 -78.10 -15.18 3.47
CA ASP A 194 -79.01 -16.06 2.70
C ASP A 194 -79.36 -17.37 3.43
N TYR A 195 -78.89 -17.53 4.68
CA TYR A 195 -79.11 -18.69 5.53
C TYR A 195 -79.56 -18.28 6.94
N GLU A 196 -80.25 -19.19 7.64
CA GLU A 196 -80.53 -19.05 9.07
C GLU A 196 -79.25 -19.24 9.88
N ARG A 197 -78.96 -18.33 10.81
CA ARG A 197 -77.72 -18.33 11.62
C ARG A 197 -78.01 -18.44 13.11
N PRO A 198 -77.18 -19.15 13.90
CA PRO A 198 -77.34 -19.17 15.36
C PRO A 198 -77.12 -17.77 15.94
N LEU A 199 -77.99 -17.35 16.85
CA LEU A 199 -77.86 -16.13 17.62
C LEU A 199 -77.16 -16.47 18.94
N ASP A 200 -75.87 -16.17 18.99
CA ASP A 200 -74.99 -16.42 20.13
C ASP A 200 -74.35 -15.10 20.57
N ILE A 201 -74.84 -14.56 21.68
CA ILE A 201 -74.34 -13.32 22.30
C ILE A 201 -74.07 -13.52 23.79
N GLU A 202 -73.94 -14.77 24.26
CA GLU A 202 -73.58 -15.09 25.64
C GLU A 202 -72.21 -14.48 25.99
N ASP A 203 -72.16 -13.68 27.06
CA ASP A 203 -70.96 -12.95 27.52
C ASP A 203 -70.32 -12.04 26.45
N VAL A 204 -71.11 -11.59 25.47
CA VAL A 204 -70.64 -10.62 24.47
C VAL A 204 -70.95 -9.19 24.96
N PRO A 205 -69.93 -8.32 25.12
CA PRO A 205 -70.14 -6.94 25.50
C PRO A 205 -70.70 -6.10 24.34
N TYR A 206 -71.79 -5.37 24.63
CA TYR A 206 -72.45 -4.46 23.70
C TYR A 206 -71.57 -3.27 23.32
N ALA A 207 -71.71 -2.81 22.08
CA ALA A 207 -71.01 -1.62 21.60
C ALA A 207 -71.53 -0.36 22.32
N HIS A 208 -70.62 0.54 22.67
CA HIS A 208 -70.92 1.80 23.35
C HIS A 208 -70.72 2.96 22.38
N LEU A 209 -69.47 3.28 22.04
CA LEU A 209 -69.13 4.30 21.04
C LEU A 209 -68.82 3.62 19.71
N ILE A 210 -69.46 4.06 18.63
CA ILE A 210 -69.25 3.51 17.29
C ILE A 210 -69.12 4.61 16.24
N SER A 211 -68.47 4.29 15.13
CA SER A 211 -68.46 5.15 13.94
C SER A 211 -69.36 4.57 12.83
N VAL A 212 -70.13 5.43 12.15
CA VAL A 212 -71.12 5.04 11.14
C VAL A 212 -71.15 5.93 9.92
N ASP A 213 -71.14 5.32 8.72
CA ASP A 213 -71.33 6.04 7.46
C ASP A 213 -72.76 6.61 7.40
N VAL A 214 -72.85 7.93 7.43
CA VAL A 214 -74.10 8.70 7.34
C VAL A 214 -74.14 9.54 6.06
N THR A 215 -73.32 9.19 5.07
CA THR A 215 -73.28 9.87 3.77
C THR A 215 -74.69 9.89 3.16
N PRO A 216 -75.23 11.08 2.84
CA PRO A 216 -76.59 11.18 2.35
C PRO A 216 -76.82 10.39 1.06
N ILE A 217 -78.05 9.92 0.90
CA ILE A 217 -78.52 9.20 -0.28
C ILE A 217 -79.68 9.93 -0.95
N TRP A 218 -79.97 9.54 -2.18
CA TRP A 218 -81.13 9.98 -2.93
C TRP A 218 -81.81 8.78 -3.57
N VAL A 219 -83.08 8.60 -3.23
CA VAL A 219 -83.96 7.58 -3.81
C VAL A 219 -84.68 8.21 -5.02
N GLN A 220 -84.46 7.65 -6.20
CA GLN A 220 -84.84 8.26 -7.48
C GLN A 220 -86.28 7.88 -7.90
N PHE A 221 -87.29 8.46 -7.24
CA PHE A 221 -88.68 8.39 -7.71
C PHE A 221 -88.90 9.31 -8.93
N GLU A 222 -89.93 9.02 -9.74
CA GLU A 222 -90.27 9.75 -10.98
C GLU A 222 -90.42 11.27 -10.78
N ASP A 223 -90.92 11.69 -9.60
CA ASP A 223 -91.13 13.09 -9.22
C ASP A 223 -90.12 13.60 -8.16
N SER A 224 -89.07 12.83 -7.83
CA SER A 224 -88.09 13.25 -6.81
C SER A 224 -87.06 14.24 -7.35
N THR A 225 -86.69 15.23 -6.54
CA THR A 225 -85.61 16.18 -6.83
C THR A 225 -84.43 15.91 -5.92
N LYS A 226 -83.21 15.80 -6.48
CA LYS A 226 -81.98 15.71 -5.69
C LYS A 226 -81.84 16.97 -4.83
N PRO A 227 -81.65 16.86 -3.50
CA PRO A 227 -81.45 18.02 -2.63
C PRO A 227 -80.12 18.73 -2.94
N VAL A 228 -80.07 20.05 -2.76
CA VAL A 228 -78.90 20.87 -3.10
C VAL A 228 -78.42 21.79 -1.98
N ALA A 229 -79.27 22.08 -0.99
CA ALA A 229 -78.92 22.83 0.22
C ALA A 229 -79.26 22.02 1.47
N ALA A 230 -78.62 22.32 2.61
CA ALA A 230 -78.80 21.59 3.88
C ALA A 230 -80.28 21.48 4.29
N GLU A 231 -81.09 22.53 4.12
CA GLU A 231 -82.53 22.52 4.41
C GLU A 231 -83.38 21.58 3.54
N ASP A 232 -82.87 21.14 2.39
CA ASP A 232 -83.57 20.21 1.49
C ASP A 232 -83.42 18.75 1.94
N TYR A 233 -82.43 18.44 2.78
CA TYR A 233 -82.16 17.08 3.24
C TYR A 233 -83.16 16.68 4.31
N THR A 234 -83.95 15.65 4.02
CA THR A 234 -84.93 15.09 4.95
C THR A 234 -84.51 13.69 5.40
N TYR A 235 -85.34 13.04 6.23
CA TYR A 235 -85.15 11.63 6.58
C TYR A 235 -85.16 10.68 5.36
N GLU A 236 -85.63 11.14 4.20
CA GLU A 236 -85.59 10.39 2.93
C GLU A 236 -84.21 10.35 2.29
N ASN A 237 -83.33 11.26 2.69
CA ASN A 237 -81.95 11.33 2.21
C ASN A 237 -80.94 10.71 3.18
N SER A 238 -81.41 10.13 4.28
CA SER A 238 -80.58 9.57 5.33
C SER A 238 -80.03 8.19 4.94
N ALA A 239 -78.77 7.93 5.27
CA ALA A 239 -78.12 6.65 5.02
C ALA A 239 -78.90 5.49 5.67
N TYR A 240 -79.02 4.37 4.95
CA TYR A 240 -79.64 3.17 5.50
C TYR A 240 -78.68 2.45 6.44
N VAL A 241 -79.25 1.96 7.53
CA VAL A 241 -78.57 1.08 8.46
C VAL A 241 -79.45 -0.13 8.76
N HIS A 242 -78.84 -1.23 9.17
CA HIS A 242 -79.51 -2.39 9.73
C HIS A 242 -79.23 -2.42 11.24
N VAL A 243 -80.28 -2.65 12.02
CA VAL A 243 -80.26 -2.57 13.49
C VAL A 243 -80.78 -3.87 14.07
N PHE A 244 -80.01 -4.44 15.00
CA PHE A 244 -80.41 -5.60 15.80
C PHE A 244 -80.46 -5.28 17.29
N VAL A 245 -81.63 -5.50 17.91
CA VAL A 245 -81.92 -5.26 19.34
C VAL A 245 -82.49 -6.55 19.97
N PRO A 246 -81.70 -7.29 20.77
CA PRO A 246 -82.07 -8.58 21.34
C PRO A 246 -83.40 -8.58 22.12
N VAL A 247 -83.62 -7.56 22.95
CA VAL A 247 -84.83 -7.42 23.77
C VAL A 247 -86.11 -7.20 22.95
N MET A 248 -86.01 -6.53 21.80
CA MET A 248 -87.15 -6.35 20.91
C MET A 248 -87.39 -7.60 20.06
N TYR A 249 -86.31 -8.27 19.65
CA TYR A 249 -86.36 -9.48 18.84
C TYR A 249 -87.07 -10.63 19.57
N SER A 250 -86.85 -10.75 20.89
CA SER A 250 -87.47 -11.79 21.73
C SER A 250 -89.00 -11.69 21.78
N ILE A 251 -89.56 -10.49 21.58
CA ILE A 251 -90.99 -10.22 21.64
C ILE A 251 -91.62 -10.33 20.26
N LEU A 252 -91.00 -9.68 19.26
CA LEU A 252 -91.41 -9.77 17.87
C LEU A 252 -90.16 -9.67 16.97
N PRO A 253 -89.79 -10.75 16.25
CA PRO A 253 -88.59 -10.77 15.43
C PRO A 253 -88.46 -9.57 14.47
N THR A 254 -89.57 -9.19 13.80
CA THR A 254 -89.60 -8.07 12.85
C THR A 254 -89.45 -6.68 13.48
N SER A 255 -89.47 -6.57 14.81
CA SER A 255 -89.29 -5.31 15.53
C SER A 255 -87.89 -5.16 16.13
N GLY A 256 -87.19 -6.26 16.36
CA GLY A 256 -85.80 -6.24 16.86
C GLY A 256 -84.74 -6.48 15.80
N ASP A 257 -85.14 -6.78 14.57
CA ASP A 257 -84.24 -7.04 13.44
C ASP A 257 -84.80 -6.32 12.21
N GLN A 258 -84.28 -5.13 11.91
CA GLN A 258 -84.89 -4.23 10.93
C GLN A 258 -83.92 -3.24 10.29
N TYR A 259 -84.31 -2.73 9.12
CA TYR A 259 -83.70 -1.55 8.53
C TYR A 259 -84.15 -0.28 9.27
N ALA A 260 -83.24 0.67 9.40
CA ALA A 260 -83.47 2.03 9.88
C ALA A 260 -82.67 3.02 9.02
N ARG A 261 -82.73 4.30 9.38
CA ARG A 261 -81.98 5.37 8.73
C ARG A 261 -81.31 6.27 9.75
N MET A 262 -80.05 6.62 9.53
CA MET A 262 -79.32 7.60 10.35
C MET A 262 -79.57 9.00 9.81
N LYS A 263 -80.52 9.73 10.41
CA LYS A 263 -80.86 11.10 10.01
C LYS A 263 -79.98 12.09 10.75
N VAL A 264 -79.06 12.69 10.02
CA VAL A 264 -78.33 13.89 10.42
C VAL A 264 -79.19 15.12 10.13
N ASP A 265 -79.33 16.03 11.09
CA ASP A 265 -79.83 17.37 10.84
C ASP A 265 -78.71 18.27 10.33
N TRP A 266 -78.58 18.37 9.01
CA TRP A 266 -77.54 19.18 8.36
C TRP A 266 -77.66 20.68 8.65
N THR A 267 -78.77 21.15 9.23
CA THR A 267 -78.94 22.55 9.63
C THR A 267 -78.49 22.82 11.05
N SER A 268 -78.22 21.78 11.85
CA SER A 268 -77.79 21.88 13.25
C SER A 268 -76.27 21.89 13.43
N LEU A 269 -75.50 21.79 12.35
CA LEU A 269 -74.05 21.61 12.41
C LEU A 269 -73.34 22.76 13.14
N GLU A 270 -72.50 22.40 14.11
CA GLU A 270 -71.57 23.31 14.79
C GLU A 270 -70.14 22.83 14.56
N LYS A 271 -69.30 23.65 13.92
CA LYS A 271 -67.91 23.27 13.59
C LYS A 271 -67.07 23.13 14.86
N ILE A 272 -66.32 22.04 14.97
CA ILE A 272 -65.33 21.84 16.01
C ILE A 272 -64.01 22.43 15.50
N GLU A 273 -63.58 23.56 16.07
CA GLU A 273 -62.39 24.29 15.58
C GLU A 273 -61.07 23.56 15.90
N ASN A 274 -61.00 22.87 17.03
CA ASN A 274 -59.83 22.08 17.47
C ASN A 274 -60.23 20.60 17.67
N PRO A 275 -60.53 19.85 16.60
CA PRO A 275 -60.96 18.46 16.74
C PRO A 275 -59.90 17.57 17.39
N GLU A 276 -58.61 17.92 17.28
CA GLU A 276 -57.48 17.25 17.95
C GLU A 276 -57.49 17.36 19.49
N GLU A 277 -58.35 18.20 20.06
CA GLU A 277 -58.60 18.28 21.51
C GLU A 277 -59.81 17.42 21.94
N ASN A 278 -60.57 16.86 20.98
CA ASN A 278 -61.76 16.05 21.24
C ASN A 278 -61.40 14.56 21.33
N LEU A 279 -61.62 13.95 22.49
CA LEU A 279 -61.26 12.56 22.76
C LEU A 279 -61.89 11.54 21.79
N GLN A 280 -63.19 11.67 21.50
CA GLN A 280 -63.88 10.70 20.64
C GLN A 280 -63.36 10.78 19.20
N TYR A 281 -63.15 12.01 18.70
CA TYR A 281 -62.53 12.23 17.41
C TYR A 281 -61.10 11.69 17.37
N CYS A 282 -60.26 11.99 18.37
CA CYS A 282 -58.87 11.52 18.41
C CYS A 282 -58.78 9.99 18.42
N LEU A 283 -59.64 9.31 19.20
CA LEU A 283 -59.68 7.85 19.22
C LEU A 283 -60.09 7.28 17.85
N TRP A 284 -61.13 7.85 17.23
CA TRP A 284 -61.56 7.44 15.90
C TRP A 284 -60.46 7.68 14.87
N ASN A 285 -59.88 8.87 14.83
CA ASN A 285 -58.83 9.27 13.89
C ASN A 285 -57.59 8.38 14.01
N ALA A 286 -57.15 8.09 15.24
CA ALA A 286 -56.04 7.18 15.50
C ALA A 286 -56.29 5.77 14.94
N LYS A 287 -57.52 5.23 15.08
CA LYS A 287 -57.90 3.93 14.51
C LYS A 287 -57.99 3.93 12.98
N GLN A 288 -58.14 5.09 12.33
CA GLN A 288 -58.14 5.18 10.86
C GLN A 288 -56.73 5.06 10.25
N ILE A 289 -55.67 5.18 11.05
CA ILE A 289 -54.28 5.15 10.57
C ILE A 289 -53.89 3.72 10.20
N SER A 290 -53.49 3.50 8.95
CA SER A 290 -52.96 2.22 8.48
C SER A 290 -51.47 2.07 8.84
N GLY A 291 -51.09 0.95 9.43
CA GLY A 291 -49.69 0.66 9.76
C GLY A 291 -48.76 0.41 8.57
N THR A 292 -49.28 0.23 7.36
CA THR A 292 -48.45 -0.15 6.19
C THR A 292 -47.48 0.94 5.71
N ALA A 293 -47.69 2.19 6.10
CA ALA A 293 -46.83 3.31 5.72
C ALA A 293 -45.74 3.62 6.76
N TYR A 294 -45.80 3.00 7.95
CA TYR A 294 -44.99 3.36 9.10
C TYR A 294 -44.13 2.18 9.56
N THR A 295 -43.03 2.48 10.26
CA THR A 295 -42.20 1.45 10.88
C THR A 295 -43.02 0.66 11.90
N SER A 296 -42.71 -0.63 12.03
CA SER A 296 -43.46 -1.55 12.89
C SER A 296 -43.43 -1.10 14.35
N GLU A 297 -42.28 -0.59 14.82
CA GLU A 297 -42.12 -0.07 16.19
C GLU A 297 -42.99 1.17 16.45
N SER A 298 -42.98 2.15 15.54
CA SER A 298 -43.75 3.39 15.73
C SER A 298 -45.25 3.13 15.66
N TYR A 299 -45.70 2.23 14.77
CA TYR A 299 -47.10 1.83 14.69
C TYR A 299 -47.55 1.00 15.90
N GLU A 300 -46.71 0.12 16.44
CA GLU A 300 -47.01 -0.61 17.67
C GLU A 300 -47.26 0.35 18.86
N ASN A 301 -46.49 1.44 18.95
CA ASN A 301 -46.71 2.47 19.97
C ASN A 301 -48.09 3.14 19.83
N LEU A 302 -48.53 3.44 18.61
CA LEU A 302 -49.89 3.93 18.34
C LEU A 302 -50.96 2.91 18.76
N GLN A 303 -50.79 1.63 18.41
CA GLN A 303 -51.74 0.58 18.78
C GLN A 303 -51.86 0.41 20.30
N ASN A 304 -50.74 0.51 21.01
CA ASN A 304 -50.74 0.48 22.47
C ASN A 304 -51.49 1.68 23.06
N ALA A 305 -51.25 2.89 22.55
CA ALA A 305 -51.97 4.10 22.96
C ALA A 305 -53.48 3.98 22.71
N ILE A 306 -53.89 3.49 21.53
CA ILE A 306 -55.29 3.21 21.19
C ILE A 306 -55.87 2.19 22.18
N GLY A 307 -55.17 1.11 22.46
CA GLY A 307 -55.62 0.05 23.38
C GLY A 307 -55.86 0.57 24.79
N GLU A 308 -54.89 1.29 25.36
CA GLU A 308 -54.99 1.85 26.71
C GLU A 308 -56.12 2.89 26.84
N VAL A 309 -56.29 3.76 25.83
CA VAL A 309 -57.38 4.75 25.82
C VAL A 309 -58.72 4.06 25.64
N THR A 310 -58.82 3.09 24.73
CA THR A 310 -60.03 2.29 24.53
C THR A 310 -60.43 1.62 25.85
N GLU A 311 -59.53 0.86 26.48
CA GLU A 311 -59.77 0.16 27.75
C GLU A 311 -60.24 1.13 28.85
N THR A 312 -59.68 2.34 28.89
CA THR A 312 -60.11 3.37 29.85
C THR A 312 -61.53 3.84 29.57
N MET A 313 -61.87 4.11 28.30
CA MET A 313 -63.20 4.57 27.87
C MET A 313 -64.28 3.48 27.90
N GLU A 314 -63.91 2.19 27.93
CA GLU A 314 -64.86 1.08 28.07
C GLU A 314 -65.32 0.87 29.51
N ARG A 315 -64.46 1.18 30.48
CA ARG A 315 -64.65 0.92 31.91
C ARG A 315 -65.48 2.00 32.61
N VAL A 316 -66.72 2.18 32.18
CA VAL A 316 -67.58 3.28 32.66
C VAL A 316 -68.65 2.84 33.65
N TRP A 317 -69.08 1.57 33.66
CA TRP A 317 -70.20 1.15 34.50
C TRP A 317 -69.80 0.68 35.91
N PRO A 318 -70.53 1.03 36.98
CA PRO A 318 -70.18 0.62 38.35
C PRO A 318 -70.48 -0.86 38.65
N SER A 319 -71.41 -1.48 37.91
CA SER A 319 -71.82 -2.88 38.08
C SER A 319 -72.25 -3.50 36.76
N ALA A 320 -72.27 -4.84 36.69
CA ALA A 320 -72.70 -5.57 35.50
C ALA A 320 -74.22 -5.45 35.24
N ASP A 321 -75.03 -5.33 36.30
CA ASP A 321 -76.46 -5.07 36.21
C ASP A 321 -76.76 -3.57 36.25
N ILE A 322 -77.70 -3.11 35.42
CA ILE A 322 -78.17 -1.72 35.40
C ILE A 322 -79.48 -1.60 36.17
N SER A 323 -79.53 -0.62 37.07
CA SER A 323 -80.76 -0.31 37.82
C SER A 323 -81.77 0.41 36.93
N MET A 324 -83.06 0.16 37.15
CA MET A 324 -84.15 0.82 36.43
C MET A 324 -84.86 1.85 37.32
N SER A 325 -85.22 3.01 36.75
CA SER A 325 -86.12 3.99 37.34
C SER A 325 -87.52 3.88 36.74
N GLY A 326 -88.57 4.25 37.50
CA GLY A 326 -89.96 4.19 37.05
C GLY A 326 -90.63 2.82 37.20
N SER A 327 -91.72 2.57 36.47
CA SER A 327 -92.48 1.31 36.54
C SER A 327 -93.23 1.00 35.25
N GLY A 328 -93.40 -0.29 34.91
CA GLY A 328 -94.16 -0.70 33.73
C GLY A 328 -93.50 -0.26 32.42
N SER A 329 -94.29 0.15 31.43
CA SER A 329 -93.81 0.53 30.09
C SER A 329 -93.03 1.85 30.03
N THR A 330 -92.94 2.60 31.13
CA THR A 330 -92.20 3.86 31.21
C THR A 330 -90.93 3.73 32.05
N ALA A 331 -90.53 2.51 32.42
CA ALA A 331 -89.30 2.31 33.17
C ALA A 331 -88.08 2.53 32.26
N GLN A 332 -87.07 3.25 32.74
CA GLN A 332 -85.85 3.58 32.01
C GLN A 332 -84.60 3.19 32.83
N PRO A 333 -83.50 2.79 32.18
CA PRO A 333 -82.24 2.49 32.86
C PRO A 333 -81.65 3.74 33.53
N ILE A 334 -81.00 3.57 34.67
CA ILE A 334 -80.31 4.67 35.37
C ILE A 334 -78.87 4.71 34.86
N LEU A 335 -78.49 5.84 34.26
CA LEU A 335 -77.19 6.04 33.61
C LEU A 335 -76.13 6.49 34.63
N GLU A 336 -75.74 5.61 35.56
CA GLU A 336 -74.70 5.91 36.58
C GLU A 336 -73.27 5.68 36.05
N GLN A 337 -72.98 6.13 34.84
CA GLN A 337 -71.66 5.96 34.21
C GLN A 337 -70.58 6.84 34.87
N LYS A 338 -69.33 6.41 34.76
CA LYS A 338 -68.17 7.22 35.11
C LYS A 338 -68.05 8.37 34.11
N GLU A 339 -68.26 9.59 34.58
CA GLU A 339 -67.89 10.80 33.86
C GLU A 339 -66.38 11.06 33.97
N PHE A 340 -65.70 11.26 32.84
CA PHE A 340 -64.29 11.61 32.82
C PHE A 340 -64.10 13.11 33.06
N THR A 341 -63.18 13.46 33.96
CA THR A 341 -62.78 14.86 34.17
C THR A 341 -62.08 15.42 32.93
N ALA A 342 -62.09 16.75 32.75
CA ALA A 342 -61.36 17.41 31.66
C ALA A 342 -59.86 17.06 31.67
N GLU A 343 -59.27 16.85 32.85
CA GLU A 343 -57.87 16.42 33.00
C GLU A 343 -57.64 14.99 32.49
N GLU A 344 -58.53 14.04 32.83
CA GLU A 344 -58.47 12.66 32.32
C GLU A 344 -58.66 12.62 30.79
N GLN A 345 -59.61 13.39 30.26
CA GLN A 345 -59.84 13.49 28.82
C GLN A 345 -58.62 14.07 28.10
N ALA A 346 -58.07 15.18 28.59
CA ALA A 346 -56.87 15.79 28.02
C ALA A 346 -55.66 14.85 28.07
N ALA A 347 -55.51 14.04 29.13
CA ALA A 347 -54.43 13.06 29.23
C ALA A 347 -54.56 11.93 28.18
N MET A 348 -55.78 11.45 27.92
CA MET A 348 -56.02 10.45 26.87
C MET A 348 -55.82 11.03 25.47
N VAL A 349 -56.29 12.25 25.23
CA VAL A 349 -56.04 12.99 23.98
C VAL A 349 -54.55 13.16 23.74
N GLN A 350 -53.80 13.65 24.74
CA GLN A 350 -52.36 13.83 24.62
C GLN A 350 -51.65 12.51 24.30
N LYS A 351 -52.04 11.40 24.95
CA LYS A 351 -51.48 10.08 24.67
C LYS A 351 -51.67 9.64 23.22
N LEU A 352 -52.86 9.86 22.65
CA LEU A 352 -53.13 9.54 21.25
C LEU A 352 -52.34 10.46 20.32
N ASN A 353 -52.34 11.77 20.58
CA ASN A 353 -51.62 12.74 19.76
C ASN A 353 -50.11 12.50 19.79
N ASP A 354 -49.50 12.25 20.95
CA ASP A 354 -48.07 11.91 21.08
C ASP A 354 -47.72 10.66 20.27
N ALA A 355 -48.59 9.64 20.28
CA ALA A 355 -48.35 8.40 19.55
C ALA A 355 -48.55 8.56 18.03
N MET A 356 -49.51 9.40 17.60
CA MET A 356 -49.70 9.76 16.19
C MET A 356 -48.55 10.62 15.67
N ASP A 357 -48.10 11.60 16.44
CA ASP A 357 -46.95 12.47 16.10
C ASP A 357 -45.62 11.71 16.11
N GLY A 358 -45.53 10.64 16.91
CA GLY A 358 -44.38 9.75 17.01
C GLY A 358 -44.28 8.69 15.90
N LEU A 359 -45.21 8.66 14.94
CA LEU A 359 -45.15 7.75 13.80
C LEU A 359 -43.93 8.08 12.91
N GLU A 360 -43.16 7.04 12.56
CA GLU A 360 -42.04 7.16 11.62
C GLU A 360 -42.42 6.47 10.32
N GLU A 361 -42.44 7.21 9.21
CA GLU A 361 -42.71 6.64 7.89
C GLU A 361 -41.57 5.71 7.44
N ILE A 362 -41.92 4.65 6.70
CA ILE A 362 -40.94 3.80 6.03
C ILE A 362 -40.22 4.60 4.95
N GLY A 363 -38.89 4.57 4.95
CA GLY A 363 -38.06 5.42 4.11
C GLY A 363 -38.02 5.00 2.63
N ASP A 364 -38.17 5.97 1.73
CA ASP A 364 -37.94 5.76 0.29
C ASP A 364 -36.45 5.47 0.01
N LYS A 365 -36.18 4.24 -0.46
CA LYS A 365 -34.83 3.74 -0.73
C LYS A 365 -34.27 4.15 -2.08
N THR A 366 -34.99 4.95 -2.88
CA THR A 366 -34.55 5.35 -4.22
C THR A 366 -33.16 6.00 -4.22
N ASN A 367 -32.91 6.94 -3.31
CA ASN A 367 -31.59 7.58 -3.21
C ASN A 367 -30.51 6.61 -2.68
N LEU A 368 -30.80 5.85 -1.62
CA LEU A 368 -29.89 4.85 -1.06
C LEU A 368 -29.46 3.83 -2.14
N ASN A 369 -30.41 3.33 -2.94
CA ASN A 369 -30.15 2.40 -4.04
C ASN A 369 -29.23 3.01 -5.11
N ALA A 370 -29.40 4.29 -5.43
CA ALA A 370 -28.54 4.98 -6.39
C ALA A 370 -27.11 5.13 -5.87
N VAL A 371 -26.95 5.49 -4.59
CA VAL A 371 -25.62 5.61 -3.96
C VAL A 371 -24.95 4.24 -3.83
N ILE A 372 -25.69 3.18 -3.48
CA ILE A 372 -25.18 1.80 -3.48
C ILE A 372 -24.72 1.40 -4.89
N ALA A 373 -25.52 1.69 -5.92
CA ALA A 373 -25.13 1.38 -7.29
C ALA A 373 -23.87 2.13 -7.72
N GLU A 374 -23.69 3.39 -7.31
CA GLU A 374 -22.44 4.12 -7.54
C GLU A 374 -21.27 3.48 -6.80
N ALA A 375 -21.46 3.15 -5.52
CA ALA A 375 -20.45 2.49 -4.70
C ALA A 375 -19.97 1.18 -5.34
N GLU A 376 -20.89 0.36 -5.88
CA GLU A 376 -20.57 -0.90 -6.54
C GLU A 376 -19.76 -0.74 -7.85
N THR A 377 -19.61 0.48 -8.38
CA THR A 377 -18.71 0.74 -9.53
C THR A 377 -17.26 0.98 -9.17
N LYS A 378 -16.95 1.19 -7.89
CA LYS A 378 -15.57 1.47 -7.43
C LYS A 378 -14.75 0.17 -7.43
N VAL A 379 -13.46 0.27 -7.71
CA VAL A 379 -12.54 -0.86 -7.86
C VAL A 379 -11.46 -0.79 -6.77
N GLU A 380 -11.33 -1.86 -5.98
CA GLU A 380 -10.46 -1.90 -4.78
C GLU A 380 -9.00 -1.56 -5.09
N GLU A 381 -8.48 -2.06 -6.21
CA GLU A 381 -7.08 -1.90 -6.59
C GLU A 381 -6.68 -0.44 -6.88
N ASP A 382 -7.64 0.41 -7.20
CA ASP A 382 -7.41 1.84 -7.49
C ASP A 382 -7.21 2.66 -6.21
N TYR A 383 -7.65 2.16 -5.06
CA TYR A 383 -7.71 2.92 -3.80
C TYR A 383 -6.78 2.36 -2.73
N THR A 384 -6.36 3.21 -1.79
CA THR A 384 -5.53 2.80 -0.65
C THR A 384 -6.31 1.83 0.24
N PRO A 385 -5.68 0.77 0.77
CA PRO A 385 -6.35 -0.19 1.65
C PRO A 385 -7.12 0.43 2.82
N ASP A 386 -6.57 1.49 3.43
CA ASP A 386 -7.21 2.16 4.57
C ASP A 386 -8.52 2.85 4.16
N SER A 387 -8.53 3.57 3.04
CA SER A 387 -9.74 4.26 2.56
C SER A 387 -10.78 3.28 2.01
N TRP A 388 -10.32 2.20 1.39
CA TRP A 388 -11.20 1.14 0.89
C TRP A 388 -11.92 0.39 2.01
N ALA A 389 -11.21 0.06 3.11
CA ALA A 389 -11.81 -0.64 4.24
C ALA A 389 -12.97 0.15 4.86
N ALA A 390 -12.79 1.46 5.07
CA ALA A 390 -13.85 2.35 5.58
C ALA A 390 -15.03 2.47 4.60
N PHE A 391 -14.75 2.55 3.30
CA PHE A 391 -15.76 2.53 2.25
C PHE A 391 -16.57 1.23 2.23
N GLN A 392 -15.91 0.08 2.34
CA GLN A 392 -16.57 -1.23 2.33
C GLN A 392 -17.49 -1.41 3.54
N GLU A 393 -17.06 -1.01 4.75
CA GLU A 393 -17.90 -1.07 5.96
C GLU A 393 -19.19 -0.22 5.80
N SER A 394 -19.05 0.97 5.22
CA SER A 394 -20.20 1.85 4.94
C SER A 394 -21.13 1.25 3.87
N LEU A 395 -20.57 0.60 2.84
CA LEU A 395 -21.37 -0.09 1.80
C LEU A 395 -22.13 -1.29 2.38
N GLU A 396 -21.51 -2.08 3.26
CA GLU A 396 -22.17 -3.19 3.94
C GLU A 396 -23.31 -2.69 4.85
N SER A 397 -23.07 -1.61 5.59
CA SER A 397 -24.09 -0.97 6.44
C SER A 397 -25.25 -0.42 5.61
N ALA A 398 -24.96 0.23 4.48
CA ALA A 398 -25.98 0.74 3.56
C ALA A 398 -26.81 -0.40 2.94
N LYS A 399 -26.19 -1.53 2.59
CA LYS A 399 -26.88 -2.73 2.09
C LYS A 399 -27.76 -3.39 3.14
N ALA A 400 -27.37 -3.36 4.41
CA ALA A 400 -28.22 -3.83 5.50
C ALA A 400 -29.51 -3.01 5.60
N VAL A 401 -29.41 -1.67 5.58
CA VAL A 401 -30.58 -0.77 5.58
C VAL A 401 -31.40 -0.92 4.29
N GLN A 402 -30.76 -1.15 3.14
CA GLN A 402 -31.44 -1.45 1.89
C GLN A 402 -32.31 -2.72 1.98
N ALA A 403 -31.83 -3.77 2.65
CA ALA A 403 -32.54 -5.04 2.79
C ALA A 403 -33.66 -5.01 3.83
N ASP A 404 -33.65 -4.06 4.76
CA ASP A 404 -34.62 -3.96 5.85
C ASP A 404 -35.93 -3.27 5.40
N GLU A 405 -36.96 -4.05 5.08
CA GLU A 405 -38.27 -3.53 4.63
C GLU A 405 -38.93 -2.55 5.62
N ASP A 406 -38.56 -2.58 6.90
CA ASP A 406 -39.11 -1.72 7.96
C ASP A 406 -38.26 -0.46 8.21
N ALA A 407 -37.18 -0.26 7.45
CA ALA A 407 -36.26 0.86 7.68
C ALA A 407 -36.95 2.23 7.52
N GLY A 408 -36.90 3.03 8.58
CA GLY A 408 -37.49 4.37 8.63
C GLY A 408 -36.73 5.39 7.78
N VAL A 409 -37.39 6.53 7.49
CA VAL A 409 -36.82 7.66 6.74
C VAL A 409 -35.45 8.09 7.30
N SER A 410 -35.29 8.11 8.63
CA SER A 410 -34.05 8.53 9.29
C SER A 410 -32.88 7.59 8.99
N GLN A 411 -33.12 6.28 9.09
CA GLN A 411 -32.11 5.24 8.82
C GLN A 411 -31.70 5.24 7.36
N VAL A 412 -32.67 5.30 6.44
CA VAL A 412 -32.41 5.32 4.99
C VAL A 412 -31.60 6.57 4.60
N THR A 413 -31.97 7.73 5.13
CA THR A 413 -31.27 8.99 4.84
C THR A 413 -29.84 8.97 5.37
N SER A 414 -29.66 8.51 6.61
CA SER A 414 -28.35 8.45 7.27
C SER A 414 -27.43 7.43 6.59
N ALA A 415 -27.94 6.26 6.16
CA ALA A 415 -27.19 5.28 5.40
C ALA A 415 -26.72 5.82 4.05
N ALA A 416 -27.60 6.52 3.32
CA ALA A 416 -27.24 7.13 2.05
C ALA A 416 -26.17 8.21 2.21
N GLN A 417 -26.28 9.06 3.25
CA GLN A 417 -25.28 10.07 3.55
C GLN A 417 -23.94 9.45 3.94
N ALA A 418 -23.93 8.48 4.86
CA ALA A 418 -22.71 7.82 5.31
C ALA A 418 -21.98 7.11 4.16
N LEU A 419 -22.71 6.48 3.24
CA LEU A 419 -22.10 5.87 2.06
C LEU A 419 -21.56 6.91 1.08
N THR A 420 -22.28 8.01 0.88
CA THR A 420 -21.80 9.13 0.04
C THR A 420 -20.51 9.73 0.59
N GLU A 421 -20.45 9.95 1.90
CA GLU A 421 -19.25 10.43 2.58
C GLU A 421 -18.10 9.44 2.44
N ALA A 422 -18.36 8.14 2.60
CA ALA A 422 -17.35 7.10 2.44
C ALA A 422 -16.83 6.99 1.00
N ILE A 423 -17.70 7.13 -0.02
CA ILE A 423 -17.30 7.26 -1.43
C ILE A 423 -16.37 8.46 -1.61
N SER A 424 -16.70 9.60 -1.01
CA SER A 424 -15.89 10.82 -1.12
C SER A 424 -14.56 10.73 -0.36
N GLY A 425 -14.47 9.88 0.66
CA GLY A 425 -13.27 9.60 1.45
C GLY A 425 -12.29 8.62 0.80
N LEU A 426 -12.67 7.99 -0.32
CA LEU A 426 -11.78 7.12 -1.08
C LEU A 426 -10.54 7.87 -1.57
N THR A 427 -9.36 7.30 -1.33
CA THR A 427 -8.07 7.89 -1.71
C THR A 427 -7.41 7.00 -2.74
N LEU A 428 -7.09 7.55 -3.93
CA LEU A 428 -6.39 6.81 -4.98
C LEU A 428 -4.99 6.39 -4.54
N ARG A 429 -4.54 5.21 -4.95
CA ARG A 429 -3.13 4.80 -4.77
C ARG A 429 -2.20 5.71 -5.57
N ALA A 430 -1.03 5.98 -5.02
CA ALA A 430 0.01 6.69 -5.74
C ALA A 430 0.57 5.84 -6.90
N ASP A 431 0.92 6.49 -8.01
CA ASP A 431 1.66 5.86 -9.10
C ASP A 431 3.14 5.73 -8.70
N THR A 432 3.57 4.48 -8.55
CA THR A 432 4.93 4.11 -8.12
C THR A 432 5.87 3.77 -9.28
N THR A 433 5.40 3.89 -10.53
CA THR A 433 6.14 3.42 -11.71
C THR A 433 7.51 4.10 -11.84
N GLU A 434 7.57 5.41 -11.64
CA GLU A 434 8.81 6.19 -11.71
C GLU A 434 9.78 5.83 -10.58
N LEU A 435 9.30 5.76 -9.34
CA LEU A 435 10.10 5.38 -8.18
C LEU A 435 10.69 3.97 -8.34
N ALA A 436 9.89 3.02 -8.82
CA ALA A 436 10.35 1.65 -9.09
C ALA A 436 11.43 1.61 -10.19
N ALA A 437 11.29 2.43 -11.24
CA ALA A 437 12.29 2.54 -12.29
C ALA A 437 13.59 3.19 -11.79
N LEU A 438 13.52 4.19 -10.92
CA LEU A 438 14.70 4.81 -10.29
C LEU A 438 15.41 3.85 -9.35
N VAL A 439 14.67 3.08 -8.54
CA VAL A 439 15.26 2.03 -7.69
C VAL A 439 16.00 1.00 -8.54
N ALA A 440 15.42 0.60 -9.67
CA ALA A 440 16.09 -0.33 -10.59
C ALA A 440 17.40 0.28 -11.15
N GLN A 441 17.38 1.54 -11.60
CA GLN A 441 18.57 2.24 -12.09
C GLN A 441 19.64 2.40 -11.02
N ALA A 442 19.27 2.83 -9.81
CA ALA A 442 20.18 3.03 -8.70
C ALA A 442 20.89 1.73 -8.29
N LYS A 443 20.20 0.58 -8.37
CA LYS A 443 20.77 -0.74 -8.08
C LYS A 443 21.78 -1.24 -9.11
N GLU A 444 21.77 -0.70 -10.32
CA GLU A 444 22.76 -1.03 -11.37
C GLU A 444 24.07 -0.25 -11.17
N ILE A 445 24.07 0.82 -10.36
CA ILE A 445 25.28 1.55 -10.02
C ILE A 445 26.18 0.64 -9.17
N THR A 446 27.47 0.55 -9.52
CA THR A 446 28.48 -0.22 -8.78
C THR A 446 29.40 0.69 -7.97
N ARG A 447 29.91 0.22 -6.82
CA ARG A 447 30.65 1.07 -5.86
C ARG A 447 31.85 1.84 -6.44
N GLY A 448 32.63 1.24 -7.34
CA GLY A 448 33.75 1.93 -8.01
C GLY A 448 34.70 2.69 -7.06
N ASN A 449 35.09 3.90 -7.47
CA ASN A 449 35.93 4.83 -6.71
C ASN A 449 35.08 5.91 -5.99
N TYR A 450 33.78 5.67 -5.79
CA TYR A 450 32.96 6.62 -5.04
C TYR A 450 33.36 6.62 -3.57
N THR A 451 33.33 7.81 -2.95
CA THR A 451 33.60 7.99 -1.53
C THR A 451 32.62 7.16 -0.69
N GLU A 452 33.10 6.68 0.46
CA GLU A 452 32.28 5.87 1.37
C GLU A 452 30.99 6.59 1.78
N GLU A 453 31.07 7.90 2.06
CA GLU A 453 29.92 8.73 2.45
C GLU A 453 28.86 8.82 1.34
N SER A 454 29.26 9.11 0.09
CA SER A 454 28.31 9.26 -1.02
C SER A 454 27.68 7.92 -1.43
N TRP A 455 28.44 6.83 -1.33
CA TRP A 455 27.94 5.49 -1.57
C TRP A 455 26.92 5.04 -0.52
N ASP A 456 27.20 5.26 0.76
CA ASP A 456 26.30 4.88 1.84
C ASP A 456 25.00 5.69 1.81
N ALA A 457 25.08 6.96 1.39
CA ALA A 457 23.91 7.79 1.14
C ALA A 457 23.00 7.21 0.03
N LEU A 458 23.59 6.74 -1.08
CA LEU A 458 22.85 6.06 -2.15
C LEU A 458 22.19 4.76 -1.64
N GLN A 459 22.92 3.92 -0.92
CA GLN A 459 22.38 2.66 -0.41
C GLN A 459 21.22 2.88 0.57
N HIS A 460 21.30 3.88 1.45
CA HIS A 460 20.19 4.26 2.32
C HIS A 460 18.99 4.78 1.53
N ALA A 461 19.21 5.62 0.51
CA ALA A 461 18.13 6.13 -0.32
C ALA A 461 17.44 5.00 -1.12
N ILE A 462 18.19 4.01 -1.62
CA ILE A 462 17.64 2.81 -2.26
C ILE A 462 16.76 2.03 -1.27
N ALA A 463 17.25 1.80 -0.05
CA ALA A 463 16.49 1.07 0.97
C ALA A 463 15.19 1.79 1.35
N ALA A 464 15.24 3.11 1.58
CA ALA A 464 14.06 3.92 1.90
C ALA A 464 13.05 3.96 0.74
N ALA A 465 13.52 4.08 -0.50
CA ALA A 465 12.66 4.02 -1.68
C ALA A 465 11.99 2.64 -1.85
N GLN A 466 12.71 1.54 -1.54
CA GLN A 466 12.12 0.21 -1.55
C GLN A 466 11.05 0.02 -0.47
N GLU A 467 11.31 0.49 0.75
CA GLU A 467 10.33 0.46 1.84
C GLU A 467 9.08 1.27 1.48
N ALA A 468 9.27 2.42 0.82
CA ALA A 468 8.15 3.22 0.31
C ALA A 468 7.30 2.46 -0.73
N LEU A 469 7.93 1.73 -1.65
CA LEU A 469 7.21 0.92 -2.66
C LEU A 469 6.37 -0.22 -2.05
N GLU A 470 6.69 -0.66 -0.84
CA GLU A 470 5.93 -1.68 -0.12
C GLU A 470 4.72 -1.11 0.64
N ASN A 471 4.60 0.21 0.75
CA ASN A 471 3.51 0.87 1.45
C ASN A 471 2.39 1.34 0.48
N PRO A 472 1.25 0.62 0.41
CA PRO A 472 0.15 0.93 -0.51
C PRO A 472 -0.67 2.17 -0.11
N ASN A 473 -0.39 2.78 1.05
CA ASN A 473 -1.10 3.95 1.57
C ASN A 473 -0.34 5.27 1.36
N LEU A 474 0.80 5.26 0.64
CA LEU A 474 1.56 6.49 0.39
C LEU A 474 0.79 7.48 -0.48
N SER A 475 0.97 8.77 -0.18
CA SER A 475 0.51 9.83 -1.07
C SER A 475 1.42 9.95 -2.29
N GLN A 476 0.89 10.51 -3.39
CA GLN A 476 1.74 10.80 -4.55
C GLN A 476 2.90 11.74 -4.21
N SER A 477 2.71 12.65 -3.25
CA SER A 477 3.77 13.55 -2.79
C SER A 477 4.90 12.79 -2.09
N ASP A 478 4.58 11.75 -1.31
CA ASP A 478 5.59 10.93 -0.63
C ASP A 478 6.39 10.11 -1.65
N VAL A 479 5.71 9.50 -2.62
CA VAL A 479 6.37 8.77 -3.72
C VAL A 479 7.28 9.70 -4.52
N ASN A 480 6.81 10.90 -4.88
CA ASN A 480 7.63 11.89 -5.58
C ASN A 480 8.81 12.37 -4.73
N GLY A 481 8.61 12.55 -3.43
CA GLY A 481 9.66 12.91 -2.48
C GLY A 481 10.75 11.83 -2.41
N GLN A 482 10.37 10.56 -2.33
CA GLN A 482 11.31 9.44 -2.34
C GLN A 482 12.05 9.32 -3.66
N ALA A 483 11.38 9.54 -4.79
CA ALA A 483 12.01 9.58 -6.10
C ALA A 483 13.07 10.69 -6.17
N LEU A 484 12.75 11.89 -5.68
CA LEU A 484 13.69 13.00 -5.59
C LEU A 484 14.88 12.70 -4.65
N THR A 485 14.63 12.11 -3.48
CA THR A 485 15.70 11.73 -2.55
C THR A 485 16.64 10.71 -3.17
N LEU A 486 16.09 9.70 -3.86
CA LEU A 486 16.89 8.70 -4.56
C LEU A 486 17.69 9.31 -5.71
N GLN A 487 17.05 10.15 -6.54
CA GLN A 487 17.73 10.86 -7.64
C GLN A 487 18.86 11.74 -7.11
N ASN A 488 18.63 12.51 -6.05
CA ASN A 488 19.67 13.34 -5.43
C ASN A 488 20.83 12.50 -4.88
N ALA A 489 20.56 11.31 -4.35
CA ALA A 489 21.61 10.41 -3.87
C ALA A 489 22.42 9.80 -5.03
N MET A 490 21.78 9.51 -6.17
CA MET A 490 22.47 9.12 -7.40
C MET A 490 23.33 10.26 -7.95
N ASP A 491 22.80 11.48 -8.00
CA ASP A 491 23.50 12.68 -8.49
C ASP A 491 24.61 13.14 -7.51
N GLY A 492 24.47 12.80 -6.22
CA GLY A 492 25.39 13.14 -5.13
C GLY A 492 26.54 12.15 -4.94
N LEU A 493 26.70 11.17 -5.85
CA LEU A 493 27.87 10.31 -5.88
C LEU A 493 29.14 11.14 -6.17
N VAL A 494 30.17 10.96 -5.34
CA VAL A 494 31.44 11.70 -5.46
C VAL A 494 32.57 10.71 -5.63
N GLU A 495 33.33 10.81 -6.72
CA GLU A 495 34.54 10.03 -6.94
C GLU A 495 35.71 10.60 -6.12
N GLU A 496 36.57 9.72 -5.60
CA GLU A 496 37.74 10.10 -4.81
C GLU A 496 38.83 10.74 -5.71
N GLY A 497 38.82 12.09 -5.78
CA GLY A 497 39.96 12.99 -6.06
C GLY A 497 40.56 13.06 -7.47
N THR A 498 40.28 14.14 -8.22
CA THR A 498 41.17 14.65 -9.29
C THR A 498 41.76 15.99 -8.86
N LEU A 499 43.07 16.06 -8.64
CA LEU A 499 43.79 17.31 -8.36
C LEU A 499 43.93 18.13 -9.66
N ASP A 500 43.57 19.42 -9.64
CA ASP A 500 43.78 20.33 -10.77
C ASP A 500 45.20 20.94 -10.69
N LYS A 501 46.07 20.54 -11.63
CA LYS A 501 47.45 21.02 -11.71
C LYS A 501 47.61 22.54 -11.78
N ASN A 502 46.56 23.26 -12.20
CA ASN A 502 46.63 24.72 -12.34
C ASN A 502 46.12 25.46 -11.08
N ASN A 503 45.55 24.74 -10.11
CA ASN A 503 44.93 25.32 -8.93
C ASN A 503 45.18 24.47 -7.68
N LEU A 504 46.42 24.02 -7.50
CA LEU A 504 46.83 23.36 -6.27
C LEU A 504 46.91 24.35 -5.11
N GLU A 505 46.39 23.95 -3.94
CA GLU A 505 46.60 24.66 -2.68
C GLU A 505 48.06 24.53 -2.22
N ASP A 506 48.52 25.47 -1.40
CA ASP A 506 49.83 25.38 -0.74
C ASP A 506 49.97 24.04 0.01
N GLY A 507 51.08 23.35 -0.22
CA GLY A 507 51.28 21.99 0.30
C GLY A 507 52.31 21.17 -0.48
N VAL A 508 52.46 19.90 -0.10
CA VAL A 508 53.40 18.95 -0.69
C VAL A 508 52.63 17.92 -1.51
N TYR A 509 53.16 17.62 -2.69
CA TYR A 509 52.59 16.68 -3.65
C TYR A 509 53.69 15.76 -4.19
N SER A 510 53.32 14.55 -4.59
CA SER A 510 54.17 13.61 -5.31
C SER A 510 53.69 13.51 -6.75
N ILE A 511 54.62 13.55 -7.70
CA ILE A 511 54.37 13.41 -9.13
C ILE A 511 55.45 12.53 -9.77
N TYR A 512 55.04 11.61 -10.63
CA TYR A 512 55.95 10.76 -11.38
C TYR A 512 56.61 11.55 -12.52
N GLY A 513 57.93 11.41 -12.70
CA GLY A 513 58.69 12.10 -13.74
C GLY A 513 59.79 11.26 -14.38
N GLU A 514 60.00 11.45 -15.69
CA GLU A 514 61.03 10.76 -16.48
C GLU A 514 61.91 11.76 -17.24
N MET A 515 63.21 11.49 -17.33
CA MET A 515 64.13 12.30 -18.14
C MET A 515 64.15 11.76 -19.57
N VAL A 516 63.82 12.60 -20.54
CA VAL A 516 63.83 12.26 -21.97
C VAL A 516 64.76 13.19 -22.74
N LYS A 517 65.22 12.73 -23.90
CA LYS A 517 66.02 13.54 -24.81
C LYS A 517 65.16 14.65 -25.43
N THR A 518 65.81 15.65 -26.00
CA THR A 518 65.14 16.77 -26.70
C THR A 518 64.31 16.34 -27.92
N ASN A 519 64.45 15.10 -28.40
CA ASN A 519 63.58 14.51 -29.41
C ASN A 519 62.20 14.07 -28.88
N ARG A 520 61.96 14.12 -27.56
CA ARG A 520 60.71 13.74 -26.86
C ARG A 520 60.28 12.28 -26.98
N GLU A 521 61.08 11.42 -27.62
CA GLU A 521 60.76 10.02 -27.87
C GLU A 521 61.60 9.06 -27.03
N GLU A 522 62.91 9.33 -26.92
CA GLU A 522 63.84 8.44 -26.25
C GLU A 522 64.13 8.91 -24.82
N THR A 523 64.24 7.95 -23.89
CA THR A 523 64.72 8.24 -22.54
C THR A 523 66.15 8.79 -22.56
N SER A 524 66.42 9.75 -21.69
CA SER A 524 67.76 10.27 -21.45
C SER A 524 68.55 9.26 -20.62
N MET A 525 69.88 9.23 -20.78
CA MET A 525 70.74 8.45 -19.87
C MET A 525 70.62 8.95 -18.43
N SER A 526 70.24 10.21 -18.21
CA SER A 526 69.98 10.76 -16.88
C SER A 526 68.68 10.25 -16.24
N ASN A 527 67.85 9.50 -16.96
CA ASN A 527 66.59 8.97 -16.44
C ASN A 527 66.83 7.99 -15.30
N ASP A 528 67.79 7.09 -15.47
CA ASP A 528 68.13 6.07 -14.48
C ASP A 528 68.91 6.65 -13.29
N ALA A 529 69.26 7.94 -13.36
CA ALA A 529 69.99 8.65 -12.34
C ALA A 529 69.08 9.51 -11.44
N ILE A 530 67.75 9.41 -11.56
CA ILE A 530 66.81 10.17 -10.72
C ILE A 530 65.87 9.27 -9.93
N ASN A 531 65.37 9.75 -8.80
CA ASN A 531 64.15 9.23 -8.21
C ASN A 531 62.94 9.69 -9.05
N HIS A 532 62.15 8.74 -9.53
CA HIS A 532 61.01 9.03 -10.40
C HIS A 532 59.82 9.66 -9.67
N TYR A 533 59.71 9.54 -8.34
CA TYR A 533 58.71 10.23 -7.55
C TYR A 533 59.25 11.58 -7.10
N ILE A 534 58.93 12.62 -7.86
CA ILE A 534 59.45 13.97 -7.67
C ILE A 534 58.55 14.71 -6.69
N LYS A 535 59.17 15.35 -5.69
CA LYS A 535 58.46 16.18 -4.72
C LYS A 535 58.11 17.52 -5.36
N LEU A 536 56.82 17.80 -5.48
CA LEU A 536 56.27 19.08 -5.92
C LEU A 536 55.74 19.85 -4.71
N THR A 537 56.30 21.02 -4.43
CA THR A 537 55.83 21.89 -3.34
C THR A 537 55.17 23.14 -3.92
N VAL A 538 54.01 23.51 -3.37
CA VAL A 538 53.33 24.79 -3.65
C VAL A 538 53.49 25.69 -2.42
N GLU A 539 54.16 26.81 -2.59
CA GLU A 539 54.42 27.82 -1.55
C GLU A 539 53.99 29.19 -2.06
N ASP A 540 53.02 29.85 -1.41
CA ASP A 540 52.47 31.15 -1.83
C ASP A 540 52.00 31.15 -3.31
N GLY A 541 51.44 30.02 -3.77
CA GLY A 541 51.01 29.81 -5.16
C GLY A 541 52.15 29.61 -6.18
N GLN A 542 53.40 29.45 -5.75
CA GLN A 542 54.55 29.13 -6.62
C GLN A 542 54.93 27.66 -6.51
N TYR A 543 55.26 27.03 -7.66
CA TYR A 543 55.50 25.59 -7.78
C TYR A 543 57.02 25.32 -7.80
N TYR A 544 57.47 24.34 -7.02
CA TYR A 544 58.88 23.93 -6.93
C TYR A 544 59.02 22.43 -7.08
N LEU A 545 59.99 21.99 -7.88
CA LEU A 545 60.38 20.59 -7.99
C LEU A 545 61.64 20.35 -7.16
N ASN A 546 61.60 19.34 -6.29
CA ASN A 546 62.77 18.79 -5.63
C ASN A 546 63.09 17.42 -6.24
N MET A 547 64.24 17.33 -6.88
CA MET A 547 64.72 16.11 -7.53
C MET A 547 65.87 15.51 -6.75
N ASP A 548 65.86 14.19 -6.65
CA ASP A 548 66.88 13.37 -6.02
C ASP A 548 67.66 12.60 -7.10
N PHE A 549 68.99 12.63 -7.00
CA PHE A 549 69.90 12.08 -8.00
C PHE A 549 70.78 10.97 -7.43
N ASN A 550 71.05 9.97 -8.26
CA ASN A 550 71.87 8.82 -7.94
C ASN A 550 73.05 8.69 -8.91
N GLY A 551 74.11 8.03 -8.45
CA GLY A 551 75.24 7.69 -9.31
C GLY A 551 74.84 6.64 -10.35
N LEU A 552 75.36 6.77 -11.58
CA LEU A 552 75.02 5.91 -12.70
C LEU A 552 76.26 5.21 -13.26
N ALA A 553 76.12 3.92 -13.57
CA ALA A 553 77.11 3.15 -14.32
C ALA A 553 76.82 3.18 -15.82
N TYR A 554 77.78 3.61 -16.63
CA TYR A 554 77.70 3.59 -18.09
C TYR A 554 79.03 3.15 -18.72
N LEU A 555 78.98 2.09 -19.56
CA LEU A 555 80.13 1.54 -20.30
C LEU A 555 81.40 1.33 -19.45
N ASN A 556 81.26 0.67 -18.29
CA ASN A 556 82.31 0.42 -17.28
C ASN A 556 82.84 1.68 -16.56
N ARG A 557 82.17 2.83 -16.67
CA ARG A 557 82.48 4.02 -15.87
C ARG A 557 81.30 4.33 -14.97
N PHE A 558 81.58 4.73 -13.75
CA PHE A 558 80.57 5.16 -12.80
C PHE A 558 80.75 6.66 -12.55
N GLY A 559 79.66 7.41 -12.53
CA GLY A 559 79.73 8.85 -12.34
C GLY A 559 78.41 9.45 -11.88
N TYR A 560 78.46 10.74 -11.57
CA TYR A 560 77.37 11.47 -10.97
C TYR A 560 77.04 12.71 -11.80
N LEU A 561 75.80 13.19 -11.65
CA LEU A 561 75.43 14.51 -12.14
C LEU A 561 76.25 15.58 -11.41
N ALA A 562 76.87 16.50 -12.15
CA ALA A 562 77.68 17.57 -11.58
C ALA A 562 76.92 18.89 -11.45
N GLU A 563 76.17 19.28 -12.47
CA GLU A 563 75.39 20.52 -12.48
C GLU A 563 74.02 20.26 -13.11
N LEU A 564 72.98 20.86 -12.52
CA LEU A 564 71.64 20.95 -13.09
C LEU A 564 71.27 22.42 -13.23
N SER A 565 70.80 22.80 -14.41
CA SER A 565 70.19 24.12 -14.67
C SER A 565 68.81 23.94 -15.29
N TYR A 566 67.94 24.94 -15.11
CA TYR A 566 66.62 25.02 -15.74
C TYR A 566 66.53 26.26 -16.62
N TYR A 567 65.60 26.25 -17.58
CA TYR A 567 65.33 27.41 -18.42
C TYR A 567 64.28 28.32 -17.79
N ASP A 568 64.55 29.63 -17.73
CA ASP A 568 63.58 30.64 -17.29
C ASP A 568 62.45 30.83 -18.32
N ASN A 569 61.34 31.47 -17.93
CA ASN A 569 60.24 31.79 -18.84
C ASN A 569 60.73 32.52 -20.10
N GLY A 570 60.10 32.23 -21.23
CA GLY A 570 60.39 32.79 -22.55
C GLY A 570 61.33 31.93 -23.40
N TYR A 571 61.67 30.71 -22.96
CA TYR A 571 62.43 29.76 -23.79
C TYR A 571 61.63 29.33 -25.03
N THR A 572 62.33 28.96 -26.09
CA THR A 572 61.72 28.49 -27.35
C THR A 572 62.42 27.23 -27.84
N TYR A 573 61.70 26.42 -28.62
CA TYR A 573 62.27 25.25 -29.29
C TYR A 573 62.64 25.61 -30.73
N GLY A 574 63.91 25.51 -31.06
CA GLY A 574 64.46 25.72 -32.39
C GLY A 574 64.15 24.57 -33.36
N GLN A 575 64.59 24.73 -34.60
CA GLN A 575 64.51 23.69 -35.62
C GLN A 575 65.31 22.47 -35.12
N TYR A 576 64.67 21.30 -35.00
CA TYR A 576 65.21 20.04 -34.44
C TYR A 576 65.22 19.90 -32.91
N GLY A 577 64.50 20.76 -32.17
CA GLY A 577 64.28 20.56 -30.73
C GLY A 577 65.37 21.12 -29.80
N ALA A 578 66.34 21.87 -30.35
CA ALA A 578 67.29 22.64 -29.54
C ALA A 578 66.57 23.70 -28.71
N ILE A 579 66.93 23.87 -27.44
CA ILE A 579 66.25 24.80 -26.54
C ILE A 579 67.03 26.11 -26.49
N GLU A 580 66.37 27.21 -26.86
CA GLU A 580 66.94 28.57 -26.78
C GLU A 580 66.27 29.35 -25.64
N GLY A 581 67.05 29.79 -24.65
CA GLY A 581 66.52 30.56 -23.52
C GLY A 581 67.59 30.93 -22.50
N THR A 582 67.16 31.49 -21.36
CA THR A 582 68.06 31.85 -20.25
C THR A 582 68.22 30.67 -19.30
N LEU A 583 69.43 30.14 -19.17
CA LEU A 583 69.78 29.09 -18.22
C LEU A 583 69.97 29.65 -16.81
N ILE A 584 69.36 29.02 -15.81
CA ILE A 584 69.54 29.33 -14.38
C ILE A 584 69.95 28.05 -13.62
N PRO A 585 71.05 28.08 -12.85
CA PRO A 585 71.44 26.93 -12.02
C PRO A 585 70.37 26.58 -10.97
N ALA A 586 70.12 25.28 -10.78
CA ALA A 586 69.26 24.79 -9.72
C ALA A 586 69.92 24.99 -8.34
N THR A 587 69.11 25.08 -7.29
CA THR A 587 69.61 25.19 -5.92
C THR A 587 69.97 23.81 -5.39
N VAL A 588 71.22 23.61 -4.98
CA VAL A 588 71.64 22.36 -4.35
C VAL A 588 71.18 22.32 -2.90
N LEU A 589 70.40 21.30 -2.52
CA LEU A 589 69.91 21.07 -1.16
C LEU A 589 70.87 20.18 -0.35
N SER A 590 71.35 19.10 -0.96
CA SER A 590 72.31 18.16 -0.39
C SER A 590 73.35 17.74 -1.44
N THR A 591 74.45 17.13 -1.00
CA THR A 591 75.50 16.62 -1.88
C THR A 591 75.76 15.15 -1.62
N GLN A 592 76.20 14.43 -2.65
CA GLN A 592 76.51 13.00 -2.59
C GLN A 592 77.54 12.69 -1.50
N LYS A 593 77.28 11.60 -0.76
CA LYS A 593 78.13 11.13 0.35
C LYS A 593 78.51 9.67 0.14
N ASN A 594 79.65 9.28 0.72
CA ASN A 594 79.98 7.88 0.92
C ASN A 594 79.12 7.27 2.05
N ALA A 595 79.06 5.94 2.14
CA ALA A 595 78.33 5.23 3.21
C ALA A 595 78.78 5.59 4.64
N ASP A 596 80.00 6.13 4.82
CA ASP A 596 80.51 6.62 6.09
C ASP A 596 80.15 8.09 6.41
N GLY A 597 79.39 8.75 5.52
CA GLY A 597 78.95 10.14 5.61
C GLY A 597 79.97 11.17 5.15
N SER A 598 81.14 10.75 4.64
CA SER A 598 82.14 11.67 4.07
C SER A 598 81.73 12.18 2.68
N ASP A 599 82.27 13.34 2.30
CA ASP A 599 82.09 13.87 0.94
C ASP A 599 82.62 12.90 -0.11
N LEU A 600 81.82 12.67 -1.15
CA LEU A 600 82.19 11.82 -2.27
C LEU A 600 83.23 12.50 -3.17
N TYR A 601 84.39 11.86 -3.30
CA TYR A 601 85.42 12.24 -4.28
C TYR A 601 85.77 11.05 -5.18
N ASP A 602 85.81 11.31 -6.49
CA ASP A 602 86.17 10.36 -7.54
C ASP A 602 87.27 10.91 -8.45
N GLU A 603 87.52 10.23 -9.57
CA GLU A 603 88.57 10.63 -10.50
C GLU A 603 88.31 11.98 -11.19
N PHE A 604 87.07 12.45 -11.23
CA PHE A 604 86.67 13.65 -11.96
C PHE A 604 86.63 14.89 -11.07
N ASN A 605 86.28 14.78 -9.79
CA ASN A 605 86.19 15.94 -8.89
C ASN A 605 87.40 16.13 -7.95
N GLN A 606 88.36 15.20 -7.96
CA GLN A 606 89.67 15.38 -7.31
C GLN A 606 90.59 16.32 -8.12
N ALA A 607 91.72 16.70 -7.52
CA ALA A 607 92.70 17.59 -8.15
C ALA A 607 93.18 17.06 -9.52
N GLY A 608 93.01 17.85 -10.59
CA GLY A 608 93.35 17.48 -11.96
C GLY A 608 92.25 16.78 -12.77
N GLY A 609 91.06 16.56 -12.21
CA GLY A 609 89.89 16.04 -12.92
C GLY A 609 89.04 17.13 -13.58
N SER A 610 88.06 16.74 -14.42
CA SER A 610 87.21 17.66 -15.20
C SER A 610 86.21 18.48 -14.37
N TYR A 611 85.99 18.13 -13.10
CA TYR A 611 85.11 18.81 -12.16
C TYR A 611 85.80 19.12 -10.82
N GLU A 612 87.08 19.48 -10.89
CA GLU A 612 87.95 19.68 -9.72
C GLU A 612 87.35 20.58 -8.63
N GLY A 613 87.35 20.07 -7.38
CA GLY A 613 87.07 20.84 -6.17
C GLY A 613 85.59 21.12 -5.89
N LYS A 614 84.67 20.53 -6.66
CA LYS A 614 83.22 20.65 -6.47
C LYS A 614 82.60 19.31 -6.04
N LEU A 615 81.56 19.40 -5.21
CA LEU A 615 80.79 18.23 -4.77
C LEU A 615 79.62 17.97 -5.72
N TYR A 616 79.26 16.71 -5.89
CA TYR A 616 78.11 16.32 -6.71
C TYR A 616 76.80 16.58 -5.97
N PRO A 617 75.79 17.20 -6.61
CA PRO A 617 74.45 17.32 -6.05
C PRO A 617 73.81 15.95 -5.79
N ASP A 618 73.10 15.87 -4.68
CA ASP A 618 72.27 14.74 -4.30
C ASP A 618 70.80 15.12 -4.49
N GLN A 619 70.32 16.09 -3.72
CA GLN A 619 69.02 16.71 -3.94
C GLN A 619 69.14 18.15 -4.44
N VAL A 620 68.28 18.54 -5.37
CA VAL A 620 68.22 19.90 -5.92
C VAL A 620 66.79 20.43 -5.95
N LYS A 621 66.61 21.74 -5.75
CA LYS A 621 65.34 22.47 -5.84
C LYS A 621 65.39 23.52 -6.95
N PHE A 622 64.36 23.58 -7.77
CA PHE A 622 64.18 24.66 -8.74
C PHE A 622 62.69 24.97 -8.97
N PRO A 623 62.34 26.21 -9.36
CA PRO A 623 60.96 26.57 -9.65
C PRO A 623 60.47 25.90 -10.94
N LEU A 624 59.24 25.38 -10.92
CA LEU A 624 58.52 25.02 -12.12
C LEU A 624 57.94 26.31 -12.73
N VAL A 625 58.66 26.88 -13.69
CA VAL A 625 58.30 28.16 -14.32
C VAL A 625 56.96 28.06 -15.06
N ALA A 626 56.26 29.19 -15.20
CA ALA A 626 54.92 29.25 -15.76
C ALA A 626 54.82 28.64 -17.17
N ASP A 627 55.81 28.87 -18.03
CA ASP A 627 55.84 28.30 -19.38
C ASP A 627 55.97 26.77 -19.38
N ALA A 628 56.72 26.19 -18.42
CA ALA A 628 56.84 24.75 -18.26
C ALA A 628 55.59 24.13 -17.61
N LEU A 629 54.95 24.83 -16.66
CA LEU A 629 53.66 24.41 -16.09
C LEU A 629 52.54 24.40 -17.16
N ALA A 630 52.56 25.36 -18.08
CA ALA A 630 51.60 25.51 -19.17
C ALA A 630 51.83 24.54 -20.35
N ASP A 631 52.95 23.82 -20.39
CA ASP A 631 53.20 22.81 -21.42
C ASP A 631 52.14 21.70 -21.33
N GLN A 632 51.45 21.47 -22.46
CA GLN A 632 50.31 20.55 -22.51
C GLN A 632 50.72 19.10 -22.32
N ASP A 633 51.95 18.76 -22.69
CA ASP A 633 52.50 17.41 -22.65
C ASP A 633 53.35 17.17 -21.38
N GLY A 634 53.49 18.19 -20.52
CA GLY A 634 54.17 18.11 -19.23
C GLY A 634 55.70 18.17 -19.31
N TYR A 635 56.28 18.75 -20.36
CA TYR A 635 57.74 18.85 -20.51
C TYR A 635 58.34 20.07 -19.80
N VAL A 636 59.39 19.81 -19.02
CA VAL A 636 60.21 20.80 -18.32
C VAL A 636 61.63 20.76 -18.90
N PRO A 637 62.06 21.79 -19.64
CA PRO A 637 63.41 21.86 -20.19
C PRO A 637 64.47 22.15 -19.13
N LEU A 638 65.50 21.31 -19.13
CA LEU A 638 66.62 21.31 -18.21
C LEU A 638 67.94 21.16 -18.98
N HIS A 639 69.04 21.45 -18.30
CA HIS A 639 70.39 21.30 -18.82
C HIS A 639 71.27 20.63 -17.77
N VAL A 640 72.00 19.60 -18.17
CA VAL A 640 72.80 18.75 -17.29
C VAL A 640 74.26 18.76 -17.69
N PHE A 641 75.13 18.74 -16.68
CA PHE A 641 76.56 18.48 -16.86
C PHE A 641 76.98 17.20 -16.14
N VAL A 642 77.61 16.27 -16.85
CA VAL A 642 78.07 14.96 -16.33
C VAL A 642 79.56 14.75 -16.68
N PRO A 643 80.50 14.83 -15.71
CA PRO A 643 81.93 14.86 -15.98
C PRO A 643 82.47 13.57 -16.62
N VAL A 644 81.96 12.42 -16.20
CA VAL A 644 82.40 11.12 -16.75
C VAL A 644 82.15 11.02 -18.26
N MET A 645 81.08 11.64 -18.75
CA MET A 645 80.73 11.68 -20.16
C MET A 645 81.61 12.68 -20.90
N GLU A 646 81.84 13.87 -20.32
CA GLU A 646 82.75 14.88 -20.87
C GLU A 646 84.17 14.33 -21.08
N ASP A 647 84.64 13.49 -20.17
CA ASP A 647 85.94 12.82 -20.25
C ASP A 647 86.00 11.69 -21.30
N ILE A 648 84.88 11.06 -21.64
CA ILE A 648 84.82 10.09 -22.74
C ILE A 648 84.96 10.82 -24.08
N SER A 649 84.19 11.90 -24.24
CA SER A 649 84.20 12.75 -25.42
C SER A 649 83.70 14.14 -25.05
N ALA A 650 84.54 15.15 -25.32
CA ALA A 650 84.18 16.55 -25.07
C ALA A 650 82.84 16.92 -25.73
N GLY A 651 81.99 17.63 -24.99
CA GLY A 651 80.63 18.02 -25.34
C GLY A 651 79.57 16.95 -25.11
N THR A 652 79.92 15.73 -24.70
CA THR A 652 78.90 14.68 -24.41
C THR A 652 78.44 14.68 -22.96
N GLY A 653 79.14 15.40 -22.07
CA GLY A 653 78.69 15.61 -20.69
C GLY A 653 77.79 16.82 -20.53
N ASP A 654 77.86 17.79 -21.44
CA ASP A 654 77.13 19.06 -21.40
C ASP A 654 75.93 19.01 -22.37
N GLN A 655 74.72 18.75 -21.85
CA GLN A 655 73.56 18.39 -22.68
C GLN A 655 72.24 18.97 -22.18
N ASP A 656 71.38 19.32 -23.13
CA ASP A 656 69.97 19.64 -22.91
C ASP A 656 69.14 18.37 -22.75
N VAL A 657 68.22 18.38 -21.78
CA VAL A 657 67.30 17.28 -21.49
C VAL A 657 65.91 17.81 -21.14
N LEU A 658 64.89 16.96 -21.24
CA LEU A 658 63.52 17.30 -20.85
C LEU A 658 63.09 16.39 -19.69
N LEU A 659 62.63 16.96 -18.60
CA LEU A 659 61.89 16.22 -17.58
C LEU A 659 60.41 16.18 -17.99
N LYS A 660 59.84 15.00 -18.19
CA LYS A 660 58.44 14.80 -18.48
C LYS A 660 57.69 14.45 -17.20
N LEU A 661 56.80 15.33 -16.76
CA LEU A 661 55.95 15.10 -15.60
C LEU A 661 54.63 14.44 -16.02
N ASP A 662 54.29 13.33 -15.37
CA ASP A 662 53.00 12.66 -15.55
C ASP A 662 51.97 13.22 -14.56
N TRP A 663 51.26 14.25 -14.99
CA TRP A 663 50.21 14.91 -14.20
C TRP A 663 49.07 13.98 -13.78
N SER A 664 48.88 12.81 -14.42
CA SER A 664 47.88 11.83 -13.98
C SER A 664 48.25 11.11 -12.68
N THR A 665 49.53 11.15 -12.29
CA THR A 665 50.04 10.55 -11.05
C THR A 665 50.07 11.51 -9.86
N LEU A 666 49.59 12.74 -10.05
CA LEU A 666 49.66 13.79 -9.03
C LEU A 666 48.85 13.38 -7.80
N THR A 667 49.51 13.34 -6.64
CA THR A 667 48.88 13.03 -5.36
C THR A 667 49.35 14.01 -4.28
N LYS A 668 48.44 14.40 -3.37
CA LYS A 668 48.79 15.22 -2.21
C LYS A 668 49.44 14.32 -1.16
N THR A 669 50.57 14.75 -0.60
CA THR A 669 51.35 13.99 0.39
C THR A 669 51.97 14.92 1.43
N THR A 670 52.95 14.46 2.19
CA THR A 670 53.68 15.23 3.21
C THR A 670 55.18 15.23 2.93
N GLU A 671 55.93 16.05 3.67
CA GLU A 671 57.40 16.11 3.58
C GLU A 671 58.08 14.76 3.87
N ASP A 672 57.44 13.94 4.71
CA ASP A 672 57.92 12.65 5.22
C ASP A 672 57.51 11.45 4.34
N ASP A 673 57.07 11.67 3.09
CA ASP A 673 56.74 10.57 2.18
C ASP A 673 57.98 9.68 1.94
N PRO A 674 57.90 8.36 2.17
CA PRO A 674 59.04 7.46 2.00
C PRO A 674 59.57 7.44 0.56
N ASN A 675 58.76 7.82 -0.45
CA ASN A 675 59.22 7.92 -1.82
C ASN A 675 60.20 9.08 -2.06
N PHE A 676 60.33 10.03 -1.11
CA PHE A 676 61.27 11.15 -1.21
C PHE A 676 62.59 10.92 -0.45
N GLU A 677 62.73 9.77 0.20
CA GLU A 677 63.99 9.41 0.87
C GLU A 677 65.09 9.21 -0.19
N PRO A 678 66.26 9.87 -0.05
CA PRO A 678 67.41 9.63 -0.93
C PRO A 678 67.79 8.16 -0.92
N ALA A 679 68.17 7.61 -2.08
CA ALA A 679 68.67 6.24 -2.11
C ALA A 679 69.98 6.12 -1.31
N ASP A 680 70.19 4.94 -0.71
CA ASP A 680 71.45 4.65 -0.03
C ASP A 680 72.64 4.78 -1.00
N PRO A 681 73.80 5.30 -0.55
CA PRO A 681 74.98 5.42 -1.38
C PRO A 681 75.39 4.08 -2.01
N VAL A 682 75.48 4.03 -3.34
CA VAL A 682 75.84 2.80 -4.07
C VAL A 682 77.30 2.41 -3.82
N GLU A 683 77.55 1.32 -3.08
CA GLU A 683 78.90 0.77 -2.85
C GLU A 683 79.34 -0.18 -3.99
N GLN A 684 80.37 0.24 -4.74
CA GLN A 684 80.92 -0.50 -5.88
C GLN A 684 81.89 -1.61 -5.44
N SER A 685 81.77 -2.82 -6.00
CA SER A 685 82.69 -3.93 -5.68
C SER A 685 84.15 -3.64 -6.06
N PRO A 686 85.14 -4.23 -5.35
CA PRO A 686 86.53 -4.25 -5.80
C PRO A 686 86.68 -5.07 -7.10
N ALA A 687 87.79 -4.87 -7.82
CA ALA A 687 88.11 -5.70 -9.00
C ALA A 687 88.14 -7.19 -8.65
N VAL A 688 87.59 -8.03 -9.54
CA VAL A 688 87.41 -9.47 -9.38
C VAL A 688 88.45 -10.25 -10.18
N ASP A 689 89.03 -11.27 -9.54
CA ASP A 689 89.89 -12.28 -10.16
C ASP A 689 89.65 -13.63 -9.46
N PHE A 690 88.75 -14.43 -10.01
CA PHE A 690 88.22 -15.68 -9.44
C PHE A 690 88.63 -16.91 -10.26
N THR A 691 88.83 -18.05 -9.62
CA THR A 691 89.11 -19.33 -10.27
C THR A 691 88.34 -20.45 -9.57
N ASP A 692 87.48 -21.15 -10.30
CA ASP A 692 86.78 -22.32 -9.78
C ASP A 692 87.74 -23.52 -9.70
N SER A 693 87.87 -24.08 -8.50
CA SER A 693 88.83 -25.14 -8.22
C SER A 693 88.46 -26.52 -8.79
N ALA A 694 87.18 -26.77 -9.08
CA ALA A 694 86.71 -28.07 -9.57
C ALA A 694 86.80 -28.19 -11.09
N THR A 695 86.37 -27.14 -11.79
CA THR A 695 86.33 -27.07 -13.25
C THR A 695 87.57 -26.42 -13.86
N GLY A 696 88.29 -25.59 -13.09
CA GLY A 696 89.43 -24.80 -13.54
C GLY A 696 89.06 -23.52 -14.29
N VAL A 697 87.77 -23.16 -14.39
CA VAL A 697 87.32 -21.95 -15.09
C VAL A 697 87.69 -20.69 -14.29
N MET A 698 88.24 -19.68 -14.96
CA MET A 698 88.58 -18.39 -14.35
C MET A 698 87.62 -17.29 -14.78
N VAL A 699 87.33 -16.35 -13.88
CA VAL A 699 86.44 -15.21 -14.11
C VAL A 699 87.10 -13.94 -13.57
N SER A 700 87.29 -12.91 -14.40
CA SER A 700 87.89 -11.63 -14.00
C SER A 700 87.07 -10.43 -14.47
N ALA A 701 87.00 -9.38 -13.64
CA ALA A 701 86.30 -8.12 -13.92
C ALA A 701 86.94 -6.92 -13.19
N ASP A 702 86.78 -5.71 -13.73
CA ASP A 702 87.30 -4.47 -13.12
C ASP A 702 86.46 -4.00 -11.90
N LYS A 703 86.99 -3.05 -11.13
CA LYS A 703 86.27 -2.43 -9.98
C LYS A 703 84.94 -1.84 -10.46
N GLY A 704 83.85 -2.16 -9.79
CA GLY A 704 82.51 -1.64 -10.11
C GLY A 704 81.78 -2.37 -11.24
N VAL A 705 82.34 -3.47 -11.78
CA VAL A 705 81.58 -4.33 -12.71
C VAL A 705 80.48 -5.11 -12.00
N PHE A 706 80.62 -5.35 -10.71
CA PHE A 706 79.60 -5.98 -9.87
C PHE A 706 79.21 -5.07 -8.71
N GLU A 707 78.03 -5.29 -8.16
CA GLU A 707 77.67 -4.77 -6.83
C GLU A 707 78.52 -5.46 -5.74
N GLU A 708 78.75 -4.81 -4.60
CA GLU A 708 79.50 -5.42 -3.50
C GLU A 708 78.77 -6.67 -2.98
N GLY A 709 79.50 -7.80 -2.88
CA GLY A 709 78.97 -9.05 -2.34
C GLY A 709 78.61 -10.15 -3.36
N VAL A 710 78.79 -9.90 -4.66
CA VAL A 710 78.54 -10.91 -5.72
C VAL A 710 79.38 -12.18 -5.55
N GLN A 711 78.74 -13.32 -5.72
CA GLN A 711 79.28 -14.68 -5.70
C GLN A 711 79.38 -15.23 -7.13
N ILE A 712 80.45 -15.96 -7.43
CA ILE A 712 80.65 -16.59 -8.74
C ILE A 712 80.51 -18.10 -8.59
N VAL A 713 79.57 -18.69 -9.32
CA VAL A 713 79.29 -20.13 -9.30
C VAL A 713 79.56 -20.70 -10.67
N VAL A 714 80.43 -21.71 -10.72
CA VAL A 714 80.73 -22.45 -11.96
C VAL A 714 80.47 -23.93 -11.73
N SER A 715 79.78 -24.57 -12.67
CA SER A 715 79.59 -26.02 -12.68
C SER A 715 79.82 -26.62 -14.06
N GLU A 716 80.25 -27.88 -14.12
CA GLU A 716 80.38 -28.62 -15.39
C GLU A 716 79.27 -29.68 -15.47
N THR A 717 78.55 -29.69 -16.60
CA THR A 717 77.54 -30.69 -16.90
C THR A 717 78.10 -31.71 -17.90
N THR A 718 78.05 -32.99 -17.54
CA THR A 718 78.66 -34.08 -18.32
C THR A 718 77.68 -35.12 -18.86
N GLN A 719 76.43 -35.11 -18.40
CA GLN A 719 75.35 -36.02 -18.82
C GLN A 719 73.98 -35.47 -18.41
N GLY A 720 72.90 -35.98 -19.00
CA GLY A 720 71.51 -35.60 -18.68
C GLY A 720 70.88 -34.72 -19.75
N ALA A 721 69.63 -34.28 -19.51
CA ALA A 721 68.81 -33.60 -20.51
C ALA A 721 69.48 -32.35 -21.09
N ASP A 722 70.15 -31.55 -20.26
CA ASP A 722 70.82 -30.32 -20.70
C ASP A 722 72.08 -30.62 -21.54
N TYR A 723 72.82 -31.68 -21.18
CA TYR A 723 73.94 -32.16 -21.99
C TYR A 723 73.47 -32.73 -23.33
N ASP A 724 72.37 -33.49 -23.34
CA ASP A 724 71.78 -34.06 -24.55
C ASP A 724 71.23 -32.97 -25.49
N ALA A 725 70.67 -31.90 -24.92
CA ALA A 725 70.25 -30.71 -25.65
C ALA A 725 71.45 -29.96 -26.26
N ALA A 726 72.53 -29.78 -25.49
CA ALA A 726 73.78 -29.20 -25.97
C ALA A 726 74.39 -30.04 -27.12
N ALA A 727 74.44 -31.37 -26.97
CA ALA A 727 74.93 -32.29 -28.00
C ALA A 727 74.11 -32.21 -29.28
N SER A 728 72.78 -32.11 -29.16
CA SER A 728 71.88 -31.94 -30.30
C SER A 728 72.12 -30.61 -31.01
N SER A 729 72.24 -29.53 -30.24
CA SER A 729 72.51 -28.17 -30.73
C SER A 729 73.87 -28.06 -31.43
N LEU A 730 74.87 -28.86 -31.03
CA LEU A 730 76.23 -28.83 -31.58
C LEU A 730 76.51 -29.88 -32.66
N SER A 731 75.50 -30.65 -33.07
CA SER A 731 75.67 -31.76 -34.03
C SER A 731 76.29 -31.37 -35.39
N ASP A 732 76.10 -30.12 -35.83
CA ASP A 732 76.68 -29.48 -37.02
C ASP A 732 78.07 -28.85 -36.78
N VAL A 733 78.51 -28.72 -35.53
CA VAL A 733 79.78 -28.07 -35.14
C VAL A 733 80.83 -29.08 -34.72
N GLY A 734 80.50 -30.04 -33.86
CA GLY A 734 81.42 -31.05 -33.35
C GLY A 734 80.81 -31.84 -32.20
N LYS A 735 81.21 -33.11 -32.06
CA LYS A 735 80.67 -34.02 -31.03
C LYS A 735 81.46 -34.02 -29.71
N LYS A 736 82.68 -33.50 -29.72
CA LYS A 736 83.57 -33.42 -28.55
C LYS A 736 83.49 -32.03 -27.92
N PHE A 737 82.84 -31.94 -26.76
CA PHE A 737 82.62 -30.67 -26.06
C PHE A 737 82.51 -30.82 -24.53
N LYS A 738 82.78 -29.71 -23.85
CA LYS A 738 82.58 -29.48 -22.41
C LYS A 738 81.52 -28.41 -22.20
N LEU A 739 80.52 -28.70 -21.37
CA LEU A 739 79.44 -27.78 -21.03
C LEU A 739 79.65 -27.26 -19.61
N TYR A 740 79.81 -25.95 -19.48
CA TYR A 740 79.94 -25.24 -18.23
C TYR A 740 78.72 -24.33 -18.03
N ASP A 741 78.23 -24.24 -16.80
CA ASP A 741 77.28 -23.22 -16.42
C ASP A 741 78.00 -22.21 -15.51
N VAL A 742 77.99 -20.93 -15.90
CA VAL A 742 78.70 -19.85 -15.20
C VAL A 742 77.70 -18.80 -14.79
N ASN A 743 77.39 -18.74 -13.48
CA ASN A 743 76.40 -17.84 -12.92
C ASN A 743 77.02 -16.87 -11.91
N PHE A 744 76.50 -15.65 -11.89
CA PHE A 744 76.86 -14.61 -10.93
C PHE A 744 75.65 -14.40 -10.03
N LEU A 745 75.82 -14.57 -8.72
CA LEU A 745 74.74 -14.48 -7.75
C LEU A 745 74.97 -13.30 -6.81
N ASP A 746 73.92 -12.60 -6.39
CA ASP A 746 74.02 -11.61 -5.31
C ASP A 746 74.29 -12.28 -3.95
N ALA A 747 74.29 -11.48 -2.87
CA ALA A 747 74.48 -11.98 -1.51
C ALA A 747 73.36 -12.95 -1.06
N ASP A 748 72.17 -12.84 -1.64
CA ASP A 748 70.97 -13.63 -1.30
C ASP A 748 70.82 -14.88 -2.19
N GLY A 749 71.67 -15.02 -3.21
CA GLY A 749 71.72 -16.17 -4.12
C GLY A 749 70.90 -16.02 -5.40
N ASN A 750 70.43 -14.82 -5.75
CA ASN A 750 69.72 -14.57 -7.01
C ASN A 750 70.71 -14.26 -8.14
N GLU A 751 70.39 -14.69 -9.36
CA GLU A 751 71.23 -14.38 -10.53
C GLU A 751 71.23 -12.88 -10.83
N VAL A 752 72.43 -12.31 -10.94
CA VAL A 752 72.65 -10.90 -11.27
C VAL A 752 73.48 -10.77 -12.54
N ALA A 753 73.19 -9.71 -13.30
CA ALA A 753 73.97 -9.36 -14.46
C ALA A 753 75.15 -8.45 -14.05
N PRO A 754 76.35 -8.62 -14.64
CA PRO A 754 77.43 -7.67 -14.45
C PRO A 754 77.07 -6.32 -15.08
N ASN A 755 77.37 -5.23 -14.38
CA ASN A 755 77.26 -3.83 -14.86
C ASN A 755 78.39 -3.45 -15.85
N GLY A 756 79.09 -4.46 -16.38
CA GLY A 756 80.22 -4.32 -17.26
C GLY A 756 80.58 -5.64 -17.93
N THR A 757 81.77 -5.71 -18.52
CA THR A 757 82.21 -6.92 -19.23
C THR A 757 83.08 -7.79 -18.34
N VAL A 758 82.79 -9.08 -18.33
CA VAL A 758 83.49 -10.11 -17.56
C VAL A 758 84.33 -10.95 -18.51
N SER A 759 85.56 -11.25 -18.11
CA SER A 759 86.47 -12.14 -18.84
C SER A 759 86.38 -13.55 -18.25
N ILE A 760 85.90 -14.53 -19.03
CA ILE A 760 85.80 -15.94 -18.62
C ILE A 760 86.85 -16.75 -19.37
N ARG A 761 87.66 -17.53 -18.66
CA ARG A 761 88.69 -18.39 -19.24
C ARG A 761 88.36 -19.85 -18.97
N PHE A 762 88.11 -20.62 -20.03
CA PHE A 762 87.81 -22.05 -19.95
C PHE A 762 89.09 -22.87 -20.18
N PRO A 763 89.43 -23.84 -19.30
CA PRO A 763 90.63 -24.65 -19.48
C PRO A 763 90.49 -25.55 -20.70
N VAL A 764 91.56 -25.66 -21.49
CA VAL A 764 91.60 -26.58 -22.63
C VAL A 764 91.76 -28.01 -22.12
N ALA A 765 90.72 -28.83 -22.30
CA ALA A 765 90.71 -30.21 -21.84
C ALA A 765 91.73 -31.09 -22.59
N ALA A 766 92.26 -32.11 -21.91
CA ALA A 766 93.23 -33.04 -22.51
C ALA A 766 92.64 -33.78 -23.72
N GLY A 767 93.41 -33.87 -24.80
CA GLY A 767 92.97 -34.49 -26.06
C GLY A 767 92.12 -33.58 -26.97
N TYR A 768 91.97 -32.30 -26.62
CA TYR A 768 91.40 -31.29 -27.51
C TYR A 768 92.48 -30.62 -28.36
N ASP A 769 92.17 -30.36 -29.63
CA ASP A 769 92.98 -29.58 -30.57
C ASP A 769 92.71 -28.09 -30.37
N SER A 770 93.67 -27.41 -29.75
CA SER A 770 93.59 -25.98 -29.43
C SER A 770 93.40 -25.07 -30.65
N ALA A 771 93.81 -25.50 -31.85
CA ALA A 771 93.60 -24.73 -33.08
C ALA A 771 92.13 -24.71 -33.55
N ASN A 772 91.35 -25.72 -33.13
CA ASN A 772 89.97 -25.94 -33.59
C ASN A 772 88.91 -25.69 -32.52
N LEU A 773 89.27 -25.07 -31.40
CA LEU A 773 88.32 -24.72 -30.34
C LEU A 773 87.41 -23.55 -30.69
N ALA A 774 86.19 -23.59 -30.16
CA ALA A 774 85.27 -22.48 -30.10
C ALA A 774 84.41 -22.58 -28.83
N VAL A 775 84.01 -21.43 -28.28
CA VAL A 775 83.03 -21.36 -27.20
C VAL A 775 81.69 -20.87 -27.75
N TYR A 776 80.62 -21.60 -27.48
CA TYR A 776 79.25 -21.20 -27.78
C TYR A 776 78.47 -21.00 -26.49
N ARG A 777 77.67 -19.95 -26.40
CA ARG A 777 76.65 -19.82 -25.34
C ARG A 777 75.35 -20.44 -25.85
N LEU A 778 74.72 -21.29 -25.05
CA LEU A 778 73.40 -21.84 -25.33
C LEU A 778 72.32 -20.88 -24.82
N ALA A 779 71.25 -20.72 -25.58
CA ALA A 779 70.07 -19.94 -25.21
C ALA A 779 68.82 -20.62 -25.78
N ASP A 780 67.64 -20.27 -25.29
CA ASP A 780 66.37 -20.93 -25.66
C ASP A 780 66.06 -20.92 -27.17
N SER A 781 66.64 -19.98 -27.92
CA SER A 781 66.46 -19.81 -29.37
C SER A 781 67.60 -20.37 -30.24
N GLY A 782 68.64 -20.96 -29.64
CA GLY A 782 69.76 -21.58 -30.37
C GLY A 782 71.13 -21.43 -29.68
N LYS A 783 72.22 -21.49 -30.46
CA LYS A 783 73.60 -21.30 -29.96
C LYS A 783 74.23 -20.04 -30.54
N VAL A 784 74.96 -19.29 -29.71
CA VAL A 784 75.66 -18.06 -30.12
C VAL A 784 77.17 -18.27 -29.97
N LEU A 785 77.93 -18.03 -31.04
CA LEU A 785 79.39 -18.07 -30.98
C LEU A 785 79.90 -16.90 -30.14
N VAL A 786 80.64 -17.18 -29.07
CA VAL A 786 81.31 -16.18 -28.26
C VAL A 786 82.77 -16.14 -28.67
N ARG A 787 83.18 -15.06 -29.34
CA ARG A 787 84.54 -14.93 -29.85
C ARG A 787 85.53 -14.83 -28.69
N GLY A 788 86.56 -15.64 -28.75
CA GLY A 788 87.65 -15.64 -27.78
C GLY A 788 88.98 -16.02 -28.40
N THR A 789 90.01 -16.08 -27.56
CA THR A 789 91.38 -16.44 -27.95
C THR A 789 91.90 -17.55 -27.06
N VAL A 790 92.72 -18.44 -27.63
CA VAL A 790 93.44 -19.46 -26.86
C VAL A 790 94.80 -18.92 -26.44
N GLU A 791 95.06 -18.85 -25.15
CA GLU A 791 96.33 -18.41 -24.57
C GLU A 791 96.57 -19.16 -23.24
N ASP A 792 97.83 -19.51 -22.97
CA ASP A 792 98.26 -20.15 -21.71
C ASP A 792 97.46 -21.38 -21.27
N GLY A 793 96.95 -22.17 -22.22
CA GLY A 793 96.16 -23.38 -21.93
C GLY A 793 94.67 -23.13 -21.65
N TYR A 794 94.17 -21.92 -21.88
CA TYR A 794 92.77 -21.54 -21.73
C TYR A 794 92.18 -20.93 -23.00
N TYR A 795 90.88 -21.09 -23.22
CA TYR A 795 90.09 -20.31 -24.17
C TYR A 795 89.40 -19.16 -23.42
N THR A 796 89.82 -17.92 -23.69
CA THR A 796 89.33 -16.72 -23.01
C THR A 796 88.26 -16.01 -23.83
N VAL A 797 87.10 -15.75 -23.23
CA VAL A 797 86.00 -14.96 -23.81
C VAL A 797 85.70 -13.73 -22.96
N SER A 798 85.22 -12.67 -23.60
CA SER A 798 84.73 -11.47 -22.93
C SER A 798 83.22 -11.35 -23.16
N THR A 799 82.44 -11.30 -22.08
CA THR A 799 80.97 -11.43 -22.13
C THR A 799 80.30 -10.59 -21.04
N ARG A 800 78.99 -10.32 -21.18
CA ARG A 800 78.17 -9.61 -20.19
C ARG A 800 77.08 -10.48 -19.58
N THR A 801 77.10 -11.78 -19.86
CA THR A 801 76.00 -12.68 -19.47
C THR A 801 76.52 -13.91 -18.76
N ALA A 802 75.76 -14.37 -17.79
CA ALA A 802 75.86 -15.71 -17.23
C ALA A 802 75.29 -16.77 -18.19
N GLY A 803 75.36 -18.04 -17.77
CA GLY A 803 74.65 -19.17 -18.37
C GLY A 803 75.53 -20.28 -18.94
N ALA A 804 74.90 -21.13 -19.75
CA ALA A 804 75.50 -22.33 -20.31
C ALA A 804 76.48 -22.02 -21.46
N TYR A 805 77.76 -22.20 -21.20
CA TYR A 805 78.86 -22.09 -22.16
C TYR A 805 79.41 -23.46 -22.54
N VAL A 806 79.53 -23.70 -23.84
CA VAL A 806 80.09 -24.93 -24.38
C VAL A 806 81.41 -24.66 -25.07
N LEU A 807 82.49 -25.23 -24.55
CA LEU A 807 83.78 -25.34 -25.23
C LEU A 807 83.77 -26.58 -26.12
N VAL A 808 83.77 -26.40 -27.44
CA VAL A 808 83.68 -27.49 -28.44
C VAL A 808 84.90 -27.49 -29.37
N GLU A 809 85.36 -28.68 -29.72
CA GLU A 809 86.31 -28.86 -30.82
C GLU A 809 85.54 -29.01 -32.14
N LYS A 810 85.73 -28.04 -33.04
CA LYS A 810 85.07 -28.01 -34.34
C LYS A 810 85.53 -29.18 -35.21
N GLY A 811 84.57 -29.86 -35.85
CA GLY A 811 84.82 -30.97 -36.77
C GLY A 811 85.07 -32.32 -36.09
N SER A 812 85.00 -32.40 -34.76
CA SER A 812 85.20 -33.64 -34.02
C SER A 812 84.12 -34.69 -34.33
N THR A 813 84.55 -35.91 -34.67
CA THR A 813 83.65 -37.03 -35.02
C THR A 813 83.34 -37.97 -33.86
N ILE A 814 84.11 -37.86 -32.77
CA ILE A 814 83.93 -38.63 -31.52
C ILE A 814 83.31 -37.75 -30.43
N THR A 815 82.66 -38.36 -29.46
CA THR A 815 82.09 -37.70 -28.28
C THR A 815 83.16 -37.44 -27.20
N ASP A 816 82.87 -36.54 -26.25
CA ASP A 816 83.80 -36.27 -25.12
C ASP A 816 83.99 -37.50 -24.21
N ALA A 817 82.97 -38.34 -24.08
CA ALA A 817 83.06 -39.61 -23.35
C ALA A 817 84.01 -40.61 -24.05
N GLU A 818 83.93 -40.73 -25.37
CA GLU A 818 84.86 -41.53 -26.18
C GLU A 818 86.28 -40.95 -26.09
N ASN A 819 86.43 -39.63 -26.13
CA ASN A 819 87.72 -38.96 -25.94
C ASN A 819 88.31 -39.28 -24.55
N THR A 820 87.50 -39.21 -23.50
CA THR A 820 87.93 -39.51 -22.12
C THR A 820 88.35 -40.98 -21.96
N GLN A 821 87.64 -41.92 -22.60
CA GLN A 821 88.03 -43.33 -22.63
C GLN A 821 89.34 -43.56 -23.40
N ASN A 822 89.53 -42.89 -24.54
CA ASN A 822 90.76 -42.99 -25.33
C ASN A 822 91.97 -42.48 -24.53
N VAL A 823 91.84 -41.31 -23.89
CA VAL A 823 92.87 -40.74 -23.02
C VAL A 823 93.15 -41.65 -21.81
N SER A 824 92.13 -42.24 -21.20
CA SER A 824 92.28 -43.12 -20.01
C SER A 824 92.93 -44.48 -20.32
N ASN A 825 92.77 -44.98 -21.54
CA ASN A 825 93.39 -46.24 -22.00
C ASN A 825 94.85 -46.07 -22.46
N GLY A 826 95.43 -44.86 -22.31
CA GLY A 826 96.78 -44.55 -22.75
C GLY A 826 96.94 -44.50 -24.27
N ASP A 827 95.82 -44.46 -25.01
CA ASP A 827 95.81 -44.38 -26.46
C ASP A 827 95.63 -42.92 -26.89
N THR A 828 96.77 -42.24 -27.05
CA THR A 828 96.82 -40.84 -27.51
C THR A 828 96.94 -40.71 -29.03
N ALA A 829 96.65 -41.78 -29.80
CA ALA A 829 96.75 -41.79 -31.26
C ALA A 829 95.67 -42.71 -31.89
N VAL A 830 94.51 -42.23 -32.36
CA VAL A 830 94.22 -41.79 -33.77
C VAL A 830 92.67 -41.62 -33.90
N PRO A 831 92.09 -40.69 -34.70
CA PRO A 831 92.64 -40.02 -35.87
C PRO A 831 92.89 -38.52 -35.71
N GLN A 832 94.17 -38.18 -35.87
CA GLN A 832 94.57 -36.89 -36.43
C GLN A 832 94.22 -36.88 -37.92
N THR A 833 93.45 -35.91 -38.38
CA THR A 833 93.61 -35.43 -39.75
C THR A 833 94.67 -34.33 -39.74
N GLY A 834 95.96 -34.73 -39.82
CA GLY A 834 97.10 -33.86 -40.17
C GLY A 834 98.30 -33.85 -39.20
N ASP A 835 99.27 -34.75 -39.42
CA ASP A 835 100.73 -34.78 -39.09
C ASP A 835 101.32 -34.37 -37.71
N ASP A 836 101.74 -35.42 -36.96
CA ASP A 836 102.96 -35.70 -36.15
C ASP A 836 103.76 -34.61 -35.39
N SER A 837 103.83 -34.74 -34.04
CA SER A 837 105.02 -35.29 -33.33
C SER A 837 104.92 -35.27 -31.77
N ASN A 838 105.07 -36.47 -31.18
CA ASN A 838 105.57 -36.85 -29.84
C ASN A 838 105.36 -35.95 -28.60
N VAL A 839 104.80 -36.51 -27.52
CA VAL A 839 105.53 -37.05 -26.33
C VAL A 839 104.53 -37.41 -25.20
N ALA A 840 104.61 -38.68 -24.79
CA ALA A 840 104.44 -39.31 -23.46
C ALA A 840 103.38 -38.85 -22.42
N ALA A 841 102.69 -39.87 -21.93
CA ALA A 841 101.69 -39.93 -20.86
C ALA A 841 102.16 -39.51 -19.46
N TYR A 842 101.21 -39.01 -18.67
CA TYR A 842 101.03 -39.39 -17.26
C TYR A 842 99.57 -39.73 -17.00
N ALA A 843 99.35 -40.93 -16.44
CA ALA A 843 98.07 -41.51 -16.10
C ALA A 843 97.67 -41.21 -14.64
N LEU A 844 96.38 -41.44 -14.34
CA LEU A 844 95.65 -41.52 -13.06
C LEU A 844 94.50 -40.49 -13.05
N LEU A 845 93.24 -40.79 -12.74
CA LEU A 845 92.79 -41.54 -11.57
C LEU A 845 91.30 -41.95 -11.70
N ALA A 846 90.92 -42.79 -10.74
CA ALA A 846 89.67 -43.51 -10.54
C ALA A 846 88.37 -42.68 -10.46
N LEU A 847 87.29 -43.36 -10.88
CA LEU A 847 85.91 -43.21 -10.41
C LEU A 847 85.83 -43.25 -8.87
N ALA A 848 85.15 -42.29 -8.25
CA ALA A 848 83.74 -42.41 -7.86
C ALA A 848 83.34 -41.34 -6.81
N ALA A 849 82.30 -40.61 -7.20
CA ALA A 849 81.43 -39.66 -6.51
C ALA A 849 81.23 -39.81 -4.98
N ALA A 850 81.26 -38.66 -4.28
CA ALA A 850 80.11 -38.15 -3.51
C ALA A 850 80.35 -36.69 -3.07
N GLY A 851 79.49 -35.78 -3.55
CA GLY A 851 79.09 -34.48 -2.95
C GLY A 851 80.15 -33.43 -2.58
N MET A 852 80.11 -32.27 -3.24
CA MET A 852 80.09 -30.92 -2.63
C MET A 852 80.17 -29.83 -3.73
N MET A 853 79.17 -28.94 -3.78
CA MET A 853 79.31 -27.62 -4.43
C MET A 853 80.23 -26.76 -3.56
N GLY A 854 81.34 -26.28 -4.12
CA GLY A 854 82.24 -25.34 -3.45
C GLY A 854 81.73 -23.91 -3.62
N LEU A 855 81.07 -23.36 -2.61
CA LEU A 855 80.79 -21.93 -2.50
C LEU A 855 82.02 -21.22 -1.92
N ALA A 856 82.58 -20.27 -2.67
CA ALA A 856 83.65 -19.40 -2.18
C ALA A 856 83.14 -17.96 -2.09
N LEU A 857 82.93 -17.49 -0.85
CA LEU A 857 82.64 -16.09 -0.53
C LEU A 857 83.93 -15.27 -0.55
N VAL A 858 83.99 -14.21 -1.36
CA VAL A 858 85.08 -13.22 -1.32
C VAL A 858 84.83 -12.30 -0.11
N VAL A 859 85.38 -12.66 1.05
CA VAL A 859 85.28 -11.82 2.26
C VAL A 859 86.58 -11.05 2.53
N ARG A 860 86.41 -9.75 2.75
CA ARG A 860 87.41 -8.75 3.13
C ARG A 860 88.20 -9.19 4.39
N LYS A 861 89.53 -9.12 4.30
CA LYS A 861 90.48 -9.35 5.39
C LYS A 861 90.38 -8.23 6.44
N ARG A 862 89.60 -8.41 7.52
CA ARG A 862 89.62 -7.49 8.69
C ARG A 862 90.92 -7.65 9.48
N LYS A 863 91.66 -6.57 9.60
CA LYS A 863 92.77 -6.39 10.54
C LYS A 863 92.19 -6.13 11.93
N ALA A 864 92.74 -6.82 12.91
CA ALA A 864 92.27 -6.92 14.29
C ALA A 864 92.10 -5.58 15.03
N GLU A 865 91.07 -5.51 15.86
CA GLU A 865 90.96 -4.61 17.01
C GLU A 865 92.09 -4.89 18.02
N LYS A 866 92.67 -3.81 18.56
CA LYS A 866 93.12 -3.75 19.94
C LYS A 866 92.82 -2.33 20.44
N LYS A 867 91.92 -2.26 21.43
CA LYS A 867 91.72 -1.24 22.48
C LYS A 867 91.93 0.24 22.13
#